data_AF-A0A952CA88-F1
#
_entry.id   AF-A0A952CA88-F1
#
_cell.length_a   1.000
_cell.length_b   1.000
_cell.length_c   1.000
_cell.angle_alpha   90.00
_cell.angle_beta   90.00
_cell.angle_gamma   90.00
#
_symmetry.space_group_name_H-M   'P 1'
#
loop_
_entity.id
_entity.type
_entity.pdbx_description
1 polymer ?
#
loop_
_entity_poly.entity_id
_entity_poly.type
_entity_poly.pdbx_seq_one_letter_code
_entity_poly.pdbx_strand_id
1 'polypeptide(L)'
;MRNARILPQPFVFAWRQLKDFFGYDGGDATYLWPRWIVLRAVGLVFVIIFAGIIKESPALVGPAGLAPLPGLIEQHKDTHDGMIEAVLKVPTLFWFSTSWGWALAIQWAGMIAAIALVLNLWPRLALFVCWLGLLSFARMWLVFSDPQVDWLMLEVALLCIPFAPAGFRPGLGVHSPPRRIAVFMVRWLLFRVMFESGLAKILSGEAQWANLTAMDAFYEIAPCPTIVGYHFFHLPHFWHAGEVILTFAAEILAPLLALFAGRRGRWIAFWLWAALQAGIQLTCNFGWLNTAAFALGFLLFDDQMLIAAAKRLKLGAAAAYLAAKSANQVMTPLRPWRRHALHTALWIHFYLSVIVFAETAGMTSNVVLDPVTKPLKYVFDGLGSVNSFKLYSRLDEMHVVAEFVGSNDGGVTWRPYEFRYFPQQLDRISPFIAPRFPRFEATLKIQVMTRDTPASLYGVVATHLLARNPVVMELFESDPFPDRPPHMLRIVGYRYNFTDKATHRATRQFWTRTYLGEFMPMIYIDEQGDFALAETPHDQVLVRARYHNPAAQSYLGFLHLSGEEDTPQDTAEAAKWFRLAAEQGQIEAQFNLALLLASGDGVPADHRQAAHWCRRAAEQGFPPAQDHLGLMYFEGHGVPRNQTEALVWFRVAALGGLSEAEAHVRHAQTQVEFLDALNAEKRAAEIFARIQAQQ
;
A
#
# COMPACT_ATOMS: atom_id res chain seq x y z
N MET A 1 22.01 -48.29 30.28
CA MET A 1 22.60 -48.76 29.01
C MET A 1 22.24 -50.23 28.82
N ARG A 2 21.35 -50.55 27.88
CA ARG A 2 21.25 -51.83 27.13
C ARG A 2 19.96 -51.75 26.31
N ASN A 3 20.06 -52.09 25.02
CA ASN A 3 19.01 -52.10 23.99
C ASN A 3 18.78 -50.77 23.25
N ALA A 4 19.86 -50.16 22.74
CA ALA A 4 19.74 -49.31 21.56
C ALA A 4 19.71 -50.20 20.33
N ARG A 5 18.54 -50.34 19.69
CA ARG A 5 18.43 -50.86 18.33
C ARG A 5 19.42 -50.08 17.46
N ILE A 6 20.27 -50.81 16.75
CA ILE A 6 21.26 -50.25 15.83
C ILE A 6 20.48 -49.47 14.78
N LEU A 7 20.42 -48.15 14.93
CA LEU A 7 19.85 -47.27 13.93
C LEU A 7 20.72 -47.39 12.67
N PRO A 8 20.14 -47.37 11.46
CA PRO A 8 20.90 -47.42 10.22
C PRO A 8 22.01 -46.34 10.23
N GLN A 9 23.21 -46.66 9.74
CA GLN A 9 24.33 -45.71 9.59
C GLN A 9 23.91 -44.32 9.04
N PRO A 10 23.06 -44.21 8.00
CA PRO A 10 22.58 -42.90 7.54
C PRO A 10 21.75 -42.14 8.57
N PHE A 11 20.95 -42.84 9.40
CA PHE A 11 20.19 -42.21 10.48
C PHE A 11 21.12 -41.72 11.60
N VAL A 12 22.13 -42.51 11.97
CA VAL A 12 23.12 -42.11 12.98
C VAL A 12 23.91 -40.88 12.50
N PHE A 13 24.30 -40.85 11.23
CA PHE A 13 24.95 -39.68 10.62
C PHE A 13 24.03 -38.45 10.63
N ALA A 14 22.79 -38.56 10.15
CA ALA A 14 21.83 -37.46 10.14
C ALA A 14 21.54 -36.93 11.55
N TRP A 15 21.35 -37.83 12.53
CA TRP A 15 21.14 -37.48 13.93
C TRP A 15 22.33 -36.73 14.54
N ARG A 16 23.56 -37.10 14.15
CA ARG A 16 24.78 -36.40 14.57
C ARG A 16 24.85 -34.99 13.98
N GLN A 17 24.56 -34.83 12.70
CA GLN A 17 24.53 -33.51 12.05
C GLN A 17 23.46 -32.61 12.65
N LEU A 18 22.30 -33.18 12.97
CA LEU A 18 21.24 -32.49 13.68
C LEU A 18 21.71 -31.99 15.05
N LYS A 19 22.41 -32.82 15.82
CA LYS A 19 23.02 -32.40 17.10
C LYS A 19 24.11 -31.34 16.94
N ASP A 20 24.93 -31.40 15.88
CA ASP A 20 25.95 -30.36 15.58
C ASP A 20 25.29 -29.02 15.25
N PHE A 21 24.30 -29.04 14.35
CA PHE A 21 23.52 -27.86 13.98
C PHE A 21 22.90 -27.20 15.21
N PHE A 22 22.46 -27.98 16.20
CA PHE A 22 21.84 -27.43 17.40
C PHE A 22 22.80 -27.24 18.59
N GLY A 23 24.10 -27.48 18.41
CA GLY A 23 25.12 -27.30 19.45
C GLY A 23 24.99 -28.28 20.63
N TYR A 24 24.36 -29.44 20.43
CA TYR A 24 24.17 -30.48 21.45
C TYR A 24 25.30 -31.50 21.51
N ASP A 25 26.11 -31.63 20.46
CA ASP A 25 27.08 -32.73 20.33
C ASP A 25 28.39 -32.55 21.11
N GLY A 26 28.44 -31.59 22.04
CA GLY A 26 29.59 -31.41 22.95
C GLY A 26 30.92 -31.02 22.27
N GLY A 27 30.89 -30.64 20.99
CA GLY A 27 32.07 -30.22 20.24
C GLY A 27 32.49 -28.76 20.46
N ASP A 28 33.61 -28.37 19.83
CA ASP A 28 34.27 -27.05 19.88
C ASP A 28 33.45 -25.86 19.35
N ALA A 29 32.18 -26.08 18.98
CA ALA A 29 31.31 -25.09 18.34
C ALA A 29 30.74 -24.12 19.40
N THR A 30 31.35 -22.95 19.48
CA THR A 30 30.85 -21.81 20.25
C THR A 30 30.12 -20.82 19.32
N TYR A 31 29.14 -20.09 19.86
CA TYR A 31 28.29 -19.15 19.11
C TYR A 31 28.37 -17.74 19.70
N LEU A 32 29.55 -17.35 20.20
CA LEU A 32 29.72 -16.08 20.86
C LEU A 32 29.64 -14.94 19.86
N TRP A 33 30.36 -15.02 18.74
CA TRP A 33 30.36 -13.97 17.71
C TRP A 33 29.08 -13.92 16.87
N PRO A 34 28.58 -15.04 16.33
CA PRO A 34 27.30 -15.06 15.63
C PRO A 34 26.18 -14.44 16.48
N ARG A 35 26.15 -14.76 17.78
CA ARG A 35 25.22 -14.13 18.73
C ARG A 35 25.34 -12.61 18.73
N TRP A 36 26.55 -12.09 18.85
CA TRP A 36 26.77 -10.65 18.93
C TRP A 36 26.39 -9.91 17.65
N ILE A 37 26.70 -10.51 16.50
CA ILE A 37 26.33 -9.94 15.19
C ILE A 37 24.80 -9.85 15.09
N VAL A 38 24.10 -10.95 15.41
CA VAL A 38 22.64 -10.99 15.36
C VAL A 38 21.99 -10.03 16.34
N LEU A 39 22.45 -9.96 17.60
CA LEU A 39 21.89 -9.04 18.59
C LEU A 39 22.04 -7.56 18.18
N ARG A 40 23.18 -7.19 17.59
CA ARG A 40 23.39 -5.82 17.08
C ARG A 40 22.51 -5.54 15.87
N ALA A 41 22.39 -6.49 14.94
CA ALA A 41 21.54 -6.34 13.79
C ALA A 41 20.06 -6.21 14.18
N VAL A 42 19.58 -7.03 15.12
CA VAL A 42 18.24 -6.92 15.72
C VAL A 42 18.06 -5.55 16.40
N GLY A 43 19.07 -5.05 17.10
CA GLY A 43 19.07 -3.70 17.65
C GLY A 43 18.96 -2.60 16.59
N LEU A 44 19.72 -2.70 15.50
CA LEU A 44 19.64 -1.76 14.38
C LEU A 44 18.27 -1.77 13.70
N VAL A 45 17.69 -2.97 13.51
CA VAL A 45 16.31 -3.11 13.01
C VAL A 45 15.32 -2.44 13.96
N PHE A 46 15.44 -2.63 15.27
CA PHE A 46 14.60 -1.92 16.24
C PHE A 46 14.80 -0.40 16.20
N VAL A 47 16.01 0.10 15.98
CA VAL A 47 16.25 1.54 15.80
C VAL A 47 15.46 2.04 14.58
N ILE A 48 15.48 1.32 13.46
CA ILE A 48 14.72 1.68 12.25
C ILE A 48 13.21 1.66 12.53
N ILE A 49 12.72 0.62 13.21
CA ILE A 49 11.30 0.48 13.57
C ILE A 49 10.86 1.62 14.49
N PHE A 50 11.55 1.86 15.60
CA PHE A 50 11.18 2.92 16.55
C PHE A 50 11.37 4.31 15.97
N ALA A 51 12.39 4.55 15.13
CA ALA A 51 12.50 5.79 14.37
C ALA A 51 11.25 6.01 13.51
N GLY A 52 10.60 4.92 13.10
CA GLY A 52 9.37 5.00 12.35
C GLY A 52 8.10 5.20 13.10
N ILE A 53 7.95 4.47 14.19
CA ILE A 53 6.92 4.71 15.17
C ILE A 53 6.97 6.18 15.61
N ILE A 54 8.15 6.72 15.96
CA ILE A 54 8.30 8.11 16.40
C ILE A 54 7.89 9.10 15.29
N LYS A 55 8.32 8.87 14.05
CA LYS A 55 8.02 9.78 12.93
C LYS A 55 6.54 9.76 12.52
N GLU A 56 5.93 8.59 12.40
CA GLU A 56 4.57 8.45 11.83
C GLU A 56 3.48 8.46 12.90
N SER A 57 3.77 8.11 14.17
CA SER A 57 2.76 8.01 15.22
C SER A 57 1.93 9.28 15.48
N PRO A 58 2.45 10.52 15.36
CA PRO A 58 1.61 11.70 15.55
C PRO A 58 0.42 11.72 14.59
N ALA A 59 0.68 11.37 13.33
CA ALA A 59 -0.32 11.34 12.27
C ALA A 59 -1.20 10.09 12.31
N LEU A 60 -0.66 8.95 12.76
CA LEU A 60 -1.44 7.71 12.82
C LEU A 60 -2.36 7.67 14.05
N VAL A 61 -1.81 7.89 15.24
CA VAL A 61 -2.53 7.66 16.52
C VAL A 61 -2.40 8.79 17.54
N GLY A 62 -1.78 9.90 17.16
CA GLY A 62 -1.72 11.10 17.98
C GLY A 62 -3.12 11.69 18.21
N PRO A 63 -3.24 12.71 19.07
CA PRO A 63 -4.52 13.33 19.40
C PRO A 63 -5.28 13.88 18.19
N ALA A 64 -4.55 14.32 17.16
CA ALA A 64 -5.09 14.79 15.88
C ALA A 64 -4.78 13.83 14.72
N GLY A 65 -4.38 12.59 15.02
CA GLY A 65 -4.07 11.59 14.00
C GLY A 65 -5.32 10.89 13.46
N LEU A 66 -5.10 9.99 12.50
CA LEU A 66 -6.14 9.22 11.81
C LEU A 66 -6.99 8.36 12.77
N ALA A 67 -6.37 7.74 13.78
CA ALA A 67 -7.08 6.92 14.76
C ALA A 67 -6.48 7.13 16.17
N PRO A 68 -6.95 8.16 16.91
CA PRO A 68 -6.42 8.50 18.22
C PRO A 68 -6.46 7.32 19.22
N LEU A 69 -5.39 7.15 19.99
CA LEU A 69 -5.23 6.05 20.97
C LEU A 69 -6.41 5.84 21.93
N PRO A 70 -7.04 6.88 22.52
CA PRO A 70 -8.16 6.68 23.43
C PRO A 70 -9.33 5.94 22.77
N GLY A 71 -9.71 6.36 21.56
CA GLY A 71 -10.82 5.75 20.81
C GLY A 71 -10.51 4.30 20.41
N LEU A 72 -9.26 4.00 20.03
CA LEU A 72 -8.86 2.62 19.71
C LEU A 72 -8.96 1.68 20.93
N ILE A 73 -8.55 2.14 22.12
CA ILE A 73 -8.67 1.33 23.34
C ILE A 73 -10.13 1.14 23.74
N GLU A 74 -10.96 2.17 23.57
CA GLU A 74 -12.39 2.08 23.85
C GLU A 74 -13.09 1.08 22.91
N GLN A 75 -12.83 1.17 21.61
CA GLN A 75 -13.31 0.19 20.63
C GLN A 75 -12.90 -1.26 21.00
N HIS A 76 -11.69 -1.46 21.51
CA HIS A 76 -11.25 -2.78 21.97
C HIS A 76 -11.91 -3.24 23.28
N LYS A 77 -12.34 -2.32 24.15
CA LYS A 77 -13.12 -2.69 25.34
C LYS A 77 -14.51 -3.17 24.95
N ASP A 78 -15.15 -2.49 24.01
CA ASP A 78 -16.55 -2.76 23.64
C ASP A 78 -16.71 -4.02 22.79
N THR A 79 -15.63 -4.47 22.15
CA THR A 79 -15.63 -5.66 21.28
C THR A 79 -15.40 -6.99 22.02
N HIS A 80 -15.19 -6.97 23.35
CA HIS A 80 -14.90 -8.16 24.14
C HIS A 80 -15.82 -8.26 25.36
N ASP A 81 -16.20 -9.48 25.74
CA ASP A 81 -17.19 -9.76 26.80
C ASP A 81 -16.69 -9.39 28.22
N GLY A 82 -15.42 -9.00 28.37
CA GLY A 82 -14.89 -8.49 29.63
C GLY A 82 -13.44 -8.03 29.60
N MET A 83 -13.03 -7.30 30.64
CA MET A 83 -11.70 -6.67 30.73
C MET A 83 -10.53 -7.69 30.68
N ILE A 84 -10.72 -8.87 31.26
CA ILE A 84 -9.68 -9.92 31.24
C ILE A 84 -9.45 -10.42 29.81
N GLU A 85 -10.53 -10.68 29.07
CA GLU A 85 -10.43 -11.10 27.67
C GLU A 85 -9.81 -10.01 26.80
N ALA A 86 -10.24 -8.76 26.98
CA ALA A 86 -9.66 -7.61 26.25
C ALA A 86 -8.15 -7.48 26.49
N VAL A 87 -7.68 -7.61 27.74
CA VAL A 87 -6.24 -7.53 28.07
C VAL A 87 -5.45 -8.73 27.51
N LEU A 88 -6.03 -9.93 27.53
CA LEU A 88 -5.37 -11.12 27.01
C LEU A 88 -5.25 -11.08 25.47
N LYS A 89 -6.29 -10.64 24.78
CA LYS A 89 -6.32 -10.54 23.30
C LYS A 89 -5.57 -9.32 22.77
N VAL A 90 -5.54 -8.23 23.54
CA VAL A 90 -4.84 -6.98 23.19
C VAL A 90 -3.78 -6.66 24.24
N PRO A 91 -2.68 -7.45 24.33
CA PRO A 91 -1.62 -7.17 25.29
C PRO A 91 -0.87 -5.89 24.92
N THR A 92 -1.06 -4.83 25.71
CA THR A 92 -0.44 -3.52 25.45
C THR A 92 -0.24 -2.71 26.73
N LEU A 93 0.77 -1.84 26.73
CA LEU A 93 0.98 -0.85 27.80
C LEU A 93 -0.04 0.30 27.77
N PHE A 94 -0.86 0.40 26.72
CA PHE A 94 -1.89 1.45 26.61
C PHE A 94 -3.10 1.24 27.53
N TRP A 95 -3.21 0.08 28.19
CA TRP A 95 -4.19 -0.13 29.26
C TRP A 95 -3.93 0.72 30.51
N PHE A 96 -2.66 1.10 30.74
CA PHE A 96 -2.30 1.95 31.89
C PHE A 96 -2.61 3.43 31.64
N SER A 97 -2.42 3.89 30.40
CA SER A 97 -2.73 5.26 29.98
C SER A 97 -2.81 5.32 28.46
N THR A 98 -3.74 6.12 27.95
CA THR A 98 -3.88 6.44 26.52
C THR A 98 -3.39 7.85 26.19
N SER A 99 -2.77 8.54 27.16
CA SER A 99 -2.25 9.90 26.96
C SER A 99 -1.12 9.90 25.93
N TRP A 100 -1.04 10.98 25.15
CA TRP A 100 0.02 11.13 24.16
C TRP A 100 1.43 11.13 24.78
N GLY A 101 1.59 11.72 25.97
CA GLY A 101 2.84 11.67 26.71
C GLY A 101 3.28 10.25 27.08
N TRP A 102 2.32 9.39 27.44
CA TRP A 102 2.61 7.97 27.70
C TRP A 102 3.04 7.23 26.44
N ALA A 103 2.37 7.49 25.31
CA ALA A 103 2.77 6.94 24.02
C ALA A 103 4.21 7.36 23.66
N LEU A 104 4.53 8.65 23.74
CA LEU A 104 5.89 9.15 23.49
C LEU A 104 6.92 8.50 24.43
N ALA A 105 6.59 8.33 25.70
CA ALA A 105 7.49 7.66 26.65
C ALA A 105 7.80 6.22 26.23
N ILE A 106 6.80 5.44 25.80
CA ILE A 106 7.02 4.06 25.30
C ILE A 106 7.88 4.06 24.03
N GLN A 107 7.62 4.99 23.10
CA GLN A 107 8.40 5.10 21.85
C GLN A 107 9.87 5.40 22.11
N TRP A 108 10.15 6.40 22.93
CA TRP A 108 11.52 6.80 23.26
C TRP A 108 12.21 5.79 24.17
N ALA A 109 11.50 5.13 25.09
CA ALA A 109 12.03 4.01 25.85
C ALA A 109 12.46 2.86 24.93
N GLY A 110 11.63 2.53 23.93
CA GLY A 110 11.95 1.56 22.88
C GLY A 110 13.17 1.97 22.05
N MET A 111 13.25 3.23 21.61
CA MET A 111 14.40 3.77 20.87
C MET A 111 15.70 3.70 21.69
N ILE A 112 15.66 4.17 22.94
CA ILE A 112 16.82 4.14 23.84
C ILE A 112 17.24 2.70 24.10
N ALA A 113 16.29 1.78 24.31
CA ALA A 113 16.57 0.36 24.46
C ALA A 113 17.18 -0.25 23.19
N ALA A 114 16.72 0.14 22.00
CA ALA A 114 17.27 -0.33 20.73
C ALA A 114 18.73 0.13 20.56
N ILE A 115 19.01 1.41 20.81
CA ILE A 115 20.37 1.97 20.80
C ILE A 115 21.23 1.28 21.87
N ALA A 116 20.70 1.08 23.09
CA ALA A 116 21.36 0.36 24.16
C ALA A 116 21.73 -1.06 23.72
N LEU A 117 20.85 -1.78 23.02
CA LEU A 117 21.13 -3.10 22.48
C LEU A 117 22.29 -3.08 21.47
N VAL A 118 22.30 -2.12 20.54
CA VAL A 118 23.39 -1.92 19.56
C VAL A 118 24.72 -1.64 20.27
N LEU A 119 24.69 -0.76 21.28
CA LEU A 119 25.84 -0.36 22.09
C LEU A 119 26.22 -1.37 23.17
N ASN A 120 25.52 -2.52 23.24
CA ASN A 120 25.78 -3.55 24.22
C ASN A 120 25.64 -3.06 25.69
N LEU A 121 24.54 -2.34 25.94
CA LEU A 121 24.10 -1.87 27.25
C LEU A 121 22.87 -2.69 27.64
N TRP A 122 23.06 -3.55 28.63
CA TRP A 122 22.09 -4.46 29.21
C TRP A 122 21.21 -5.20 28.19
N PRO A 123 21.80 -6.02 27.28
CA PRO A 123 21.11 -6.54 26.09
C PRO A 123 19.79 -7.26 26.36
N ARG A 124 19.68 -8.00 27.47
CA ARG A 124 18.42 -8.68 27.84
C ARG A 124 17.30 -7.72 28.20
N LEU A 125 17.61 -6.70 29.01
CA LEU A 125 16.61 -5.71 29.39
C LEU A 125 16.24 -4.87 28.16
N ALA A 126 17.24 -4.46 27.38
CA ALA A 126 17.05 -3.72 26.14
C ALA A 126 16.11 -4.47 25.18
N LEU A 127 16.36 -5.75 24.90
CA LEU A 127 15.46 -6.58 24.09
C LEU A 127 14.05 -6.69 24.67
N PHE A 128 13.92 -6.87 25.99
CA PHE A 128 12.61 -6.96 26.64
C PHE A 128 11.83 -5.64 26.51
N VAL A 129 12.48 -4.49 26.70
CA VAL A 129 11.88 -3.17 26.54
C VAL A 129 11.47 -2.94 25.08
N CYS A 130 12.34 -3.27 24.11
CA CYS A 130 12.01 -3.19 22.69
C CYS A 130 10.82 -4.08 22.33
N TRP A 131 10.81 -5.32 22.81
CA TRP A 131 9.73 -6.28 22.56
C TRP A 131 8.40 -5.78 23.14
N LEU A 132 8.40 -5.34 24.40
CA LEU A 132 7.19 -4.84 25.06
C LEU A 132 6.67 -3.53 24.43
N GLY A 133 7.58 -2.64 24.04
CA GLY A 133 7.25 -1.41 23.33
C GLY A 133 6.63 -1.69 21.96
N LEU A 134 7.27 -2.53 21.14
CA LEU A 134 6.74 -2.92 19.83
C LEU A 134 5.41 -3.67 19.97
N LEU A 135 5.26 -4.58 20.95
CA LEU A 135 4.03 -5.33 21.19
C LEU A 135 2.85 -4.37 21.43
N SER A 136 3.10 -3.33 22.23
CA SER A 136 2.10 -2.32 22.56
C SER A 136 1.58 -1.58 21.33
N PHE A 137 2.47 -1.26 20.38
CA PHE A 137 2.12 -0.58 19.13
C PHE A 137 1.54 -1.53 18.08
N ALA A 138 2.18 -2.67 17.81
CA ALA A 138 1.73 -3.64 16.82
C ALA A 138 0.29 -4.11 17.06
N ARG A 139 -0.11 -4.22 18.33
CA ARG A 139 -1.48 -4.58 18.71
C ARG A 139 -2.48 -3.45 18.48
N MET A 140 -2.16 -2.25 18.93
CA MET A 140 -3.08 -1.11 18.79
C MET A 140 -3.19 -0.62 17.35
N TRP A 141 -2.18 -0.89 16.53
CA TRP A 141 -2.08 -0.35 15.17
C TRP A 141 -2.43 -1.37 14.10
N LEU A 142 -3.23 -2.39 14.40
CA LEU A 142 -3.66 -3.39 13.39
C LEU A 142 -4.38 -2.76 12.19
N VAL A 143 -4.95 -1.56 12.35
CA VAL A 143 -5.50 -0.77 11.22
C VAL A 143 -4.40 -0.31 10.26
N PHE A 144 -3.18 -0.10 10.78
CA PHE A 144 -2.00 0.42 10.08
C PHE A 144 -0.84 -0.58 10.00
N SER A 145 -1.11 -1.87 10.22
CA SER A 145 -0.08 -2.90 10.15
C SER A 145 -0.71 -4.22 9.81
N ASP A 146 -0.15 -4.90 8.81
CA ASP A 146 -0.40 -6.32 8.65
C ASP A 146 0.18 -7.06 9.86
N PRO A 147 -0.59 -7.98 10.48
CA PRO A 147 -0.05 -8.88 11.50
C PRO A 147 1.29 -9.50 11.07
N GLN A 148 1.43 -9.96 9.83
CA GLN A 148 2.56 -10.79 9.41
C GLN A 148 3.93 -10.15 9.64
N VAL A 149 4.06 -8.84 9.42
CA VAL A 149 5.37 -8.17 9.44
C VAL A 149 5.83 -7.95 10.88
N ASP A 150 5.04 -7.24 11.68
CA ASP A 150 5.40 -6.87 13.06
C ASP A 150 5.53 -8.09 13.99
N TRP A 151 4.73 -9.15 13.78
CA TRP A 151 4.81 -10.37 14.57
C TRP A 151 6.15 -11.09 14.42
N LEU A 152 6.84 -10.98 13.27
CA LEU A 152 8.09 -11.72 13.04
C LEU A 152 9.15 -11.12 13.93
N MET A 153 9.19 -9.80 13.96
CA MET A 153 10.12 -9.08 14.82
C MET A 153 9.86 -9.35 16.30
N LEU A 154 8.59 -9.42 16.70
CA LEU A 154 8.21 -9.78 18.07
C LEU A 154 8.68 -11.19 18.44
N GLU A 155 8.52 -12.16 17.55
CA GLU A 155 9.01 -13.53 17.74
C GLU A 155 10.55 -13.57 17.81
N VAL A 156 11.24 -12.92 16.85
CA VAL A 156 12.72 -12.80 16.82
C VAL A 156 13.24 -12.21 18.12
N ALA A 157 12.67 -11.11 18.58
CA ALA A 157 13.10 -10.44 19.79
C ALA A 157 12.86 -11.28 21.04
N LEU A 158 11.69 -11.91 21.15
CA LEU A 158 11.34 -12.80 22.26
C LEU A 158 12.34 -13.98 22.37
N LEU A 159 12.68 -14.60 21.23
CA LEU A 159 13.65 -15.70 21.18
C LEU A 159 15.08 -15.23 21.42
N CYS A 160 15.40 -13.97 21.09
CA CYS A 160 16.71 -13.37 21.36
C CYS A 160 16.95 -13.05 22.85
N ILE A 161 15.91 -12.84 23.67
CA ILE A 161 16.06 -12.53 25.11
C ILE A 161 16.85 -13.63 25.86
N PRO A 162 16.48 -14.92 25.81
CA PRO A 162 17.24 -15.98 26.47
C PRO A 162 18.58 -16.28 25.79
N PHE A 163 18.74 -15.89 24.52
CA PHE A 163 19.98 -16.00 23.76
C PHE A 163 21.02 -14.94 24.17
N ALA A 164 20.56 -13.73 24.51
CA ALA A 164 21.38 -12.61 24.92
C ALA A 164 22.14 -12.87 26.24
N PRO A 165 23.36 -12.31 26.40
CA PRO A 165 24.13 -12.44 27.63
C PRO A 165 23.54 -11.62 28.78
N ALA A 166 23.74 -12.09 30.01
CA ALA A 166 23.31 -11.40 31.23
C ALA A 166 24.27 -10.26 31.62
N GLY A 167 23.76 -9.25 32.34
CA GLY A 167 24.54 -8.15 32.91
C GLY A 167 24.40 -6.83 32.14
N PHE A 168 24.94 -5.76 32.73
CA PHE A 168 24.79 -4.39 32.23
C PHE A 168 25.71 -4.05 31.05
N ARG A 169 26.96 -4.54 31.03
CA ARG A 169 27.88 -4.42 29.89
C ARG A 169 28.64 -5.73 29.70
N PRO A 170 27.95 -6.79 29.27
CA PRO A 170 28.62 -8.07 29.06
C PRO A 170 29.66 -7.90 27.95
N GLY A 171 30.87 -8.44 28.11
CA GLY A 171 31.84 -8.53 26.98
C GLY A 171 31.32 -9.47 25.90
N LEU A 172 32.16 -10.32 25.29
CA LEU A 172 31.64 -11.36 24.38
C LEU A 172 30.67 -12.37 25.04
N GLY A 173 30.47 -12.25 26.36
CA GLY A 173 29.57 -13.10 27.14
C GLY A 173 30.14 -14.50 27.33
N VAL A 174 31.47 -14.61 27.40
CA VAL A 174 32.18 -15.86 27.75
C VAL A 174 31.71 -16.38 29.10
N HIS A 175 31.46 -15.48 30.06
CA HIS A 175 30.92 -15.80 31.39
C HIS A 175 29.39 -16.01 31.42
N SER A 176 28.70 -15.82 30.28
CA SER A 176 27.27 -16.07 30.11
C SER A 176 27.03 -16.65 28.71
N PRO A 177 27.50 -17.89 28.45
CA PRO A 177 27.40 -18.52 27.14
C PRO A 177 25.93 -18.71 26.74
N PRO A 178 25.61 -18.70 25.42
CA PRO A 178 24.26 -18.95 24.97
C PRO A 178 23.86 -20.39 25.32
N ARG A 179 22.64 -20.56 25.85
CA ARG A 179 22.14 -21.89 26.20
C ARG A 179 21.83 -22.67 24.93
N ARG A 180 22.12 -23.97 24.93
CA ARG A 180 21.84 -24.86 23.78
C ARG A 180 20.41 -24.75 23.28
N ILE A 181 19.43 -24.73 24.18
CA ILE A 181 18.02 -24.57 23.81
C ILE A 181 17.69 -23.20 23.19
N ALA A 182 18.36 -22.12 23.62
CA ALA A 182 18.16 -20.81 23.02
C ALA A 182 18.80 -20.73 21.63
N VAL A 183 19.98 -21.33 21.45
CA VAL A 183 20.62 -21.48 20.13
C VAL A 183 19.73 -22.30 19.20
N PHE A 184 19.19 -23.42 19.70
CA PHE A 184 18.22 -24.26 18.98
C PHE A 184 17.03 -23.44 18.49
N MET A 185 16.38 -22.68 19.37
CA MET A 185 15.18 -21.91 19.03
C MET A 185 15.42 -20.82 17.98
N VAL A 186 16.48 -20.02 18.10
CA VAL A 186 16.73 -18.94 17.13
C VAL A 186 17.16 -19.51 15.77
N ARG A 187 17.87 -20.65 15.75
CA ARG A 187 18.19 -21.35 14.48
C ARG A 187 17.00 -22.11 13.90
N TRP A 188 16.11 -22.59 14.75
CA TRP A 188 14.83 -23.16 14.34
C TRP A 188 13.96 -22.09 13.67
N LEU A 189 13.90 -20.89 14.23
CA LEU A 189 13.24 -19.74 13.60
C LEU A 189 13.84 -19.44 12.21
N LEU A 190 15.18 -19.35 12.11
CA LEU A 190 15.83 -19.16 10.81
C LEU A 190 15.45 -20.29 9.82
N PHE A 191 15.54 -21.55 10.25
CA PHE A 191 15.14 -22.68 9.42
C PHE A 191 13.70 -22.54 8.93
N ARG A 192 12.76 -22.22 9.82
CA ARG A 192 11.35 -22.03 9.48
C ARG A 192 11.16 -20.88 8.48
N VAL A 193 11.71 -19.70 8.76
CA VAL A 193 11.61 -18.53 7.87
C VAL A 193 12.10 -18.87 6.45
N MET A 194 13.17 -19.65 6.32
CA MET A 194 13.65 -20.09 5.01
C MET A 194 12.77 -21.19 4.40
N PHE A 195 12.52 -22.26 5.14
CA PHE A 195 11.90 -23.51 4.65
C PHE A 195 10.41 -23.42 4.43
N GLU A 196 9.69 -22.83 5.38
CA GLU A 196 8.24 -22.65 5.28
C GLU A 196 7.88 -21.71 4.12
N SER A 197 8.78 -20.77 3.76
CA SER A 197 8.60 -19.85 2.61
C SER A 197 8.54 -20.60 1.29
N GLY A 198 9.55 -21.44 1.03
CA GLY A 198 9.62 -22.23 -0.20
C GLY A 198 8.51 -23.28 -0.25
N LEU A 199 8.18 -23.86 0.90
CA LEU A 199 7.12 -24.85 1.00
C LEU A 199 5.75 -24.23 0.72
N ALA A 200 5.49 -23.02 1.21
CA ALA A 200 4.27 -22.29 0.89
C ALA A 200 4.13 -22.00 -0.61
N LYS A 201 5.23 -21.67 -1.32
CA LYS A 201 5.21 -21.50 -2.79
C LYS A 201 4.79 -22.78 -3.51
N ILE A 202 5.32 -23.93 -3.08
CA ILE A 202 4.95 -25.24 -3.65
C ILE A 202 3.49 -25.58 -3.35
N LEU A 203 3.03 -25.36 -2.11
CA LEU A 203 1.69 -25.74 -1.66
C LEU A 203 0.60 -24.75 -2.06
N SER A 204 0.96 -23.55 -2.49
CA SER A 204 0.02 -22.53 -2.93
C SER A 204 -0.84 -23.00 -4.11
N GLY A 205 -0.31 -23.89 -4.95
CA GLY A 205 -0.94 -24.35 -6.18
C GLY A 205 -0.79 -23.37 -7.36
N GLU A 206 -0.06 -22.26 -7.20
CA GLU A 206 0.14 -21.28 -8.26
C GLU A 206 1.00 -21.84 -9.40
N ALA A 207 0.45 -21.85 -10.62
CA ALA A 207 1.12 -22.38 -11.79
C ALA A 207 2.43 -21.64 -12.11
N GLN A 208 2.54 -20.37 -11.75
CA GLN A 208 3.70 -19.52 -12.04
C GLN A 208 4.98 -20.02 -11.32
N TRP A 209 4.86 -20.55 -10.10
CA TRP A 209 5.99 -21.15 -9.40
C TRP A 209 6.43 -22.47 -10.03
N ALA A 210 5.47 -23.29 -10.47
CA ALA A 210 5.75 -24.57 -11.12
C ALA A 210 6.35 -24.40 -12.53
N ASN A 211 5.90 -23.38 -13.27
CA ASN A 211 6.33 -23.09 -14.63
C ASN A 211 7.54 -22.15 -14.70
N LEU A 212 8.11 -21.76 -13.55
CA LEU A 212 9.26 -20.84 -13.44
C LEU A 212 9.01 -19.43 -14.00
N THR A 213 7.74 -19.00 -14.08
CA THR A 213 7.34 -17.68 -14.60
C THR A 213 6.99 -16.67 -13.50
N ALA A 214 7.04 -17.07 -12.22
CA ALA A 214 6.75 -16.20 -11.08
C ALA A 214 7.48 -14.85 -11.13
N MET A 215 8.76 -14.88 -11.50
CA MET A 215 9.59 -13.67 -11.55
C MET A 215 9.39 -12.82 -12.82
N ASP A 216 8.69 -13.32 -13.84
CA ASP A 216 8.41 -12.55 -15.05
C ASP A 216 7.51 -11.33 -14.75
N ALA A 217 6.60 -11.45 -13.76
CA ALA A 217 5.67 -10.40 -13.38
C ALA A 217 5.99 -9.78 -12.00
N PHE A 218 6.66 -10.52 -11.10
CA PHE A 218 6.83 -10.11 -9.69
C PHE A 218 7.41 -8.72 -9.50
N TYR A 219 8.37 -8.32 -10.34
CA TYR A 219 9.04 -7.01 -10.24
C TYR A 219 8.10 -5.83 -10.47
N GLU A 220 7.10 -6.00 -11.34
CA GLU A 220 6.10 -4.98 -11.65
C GLU A 220 5.03 -4.90 -10.56
N ILE A 221 4.60 -6.06 -10.04
CA ILE A 221 3.55 -6.16 -9.01
C ILE A 221 4.07 -5.93 -7.58
N ALA A 222 5.39 -5.84 -7.41
CA ALA A 222 6.00 -5.63 -6.11
C ALA A 222 5.47 -4.34 -5.43
N PRO A 223 5.30 -4.32 -4.10
CA PRO A 223 4.82 -3.12 -3.40
C PRO A 223 5.75 -1.90 -3.50
N CYS A 224 7.04 -2.11 -3.72
CA CYS A 224 8.06 -1.07 -3.79
C CYS A 224 9.10 -1.34 -4.88
N PRO A 225 8.68 -1.26 -6.15
CA PRO A 225 9.55 -1.48 -7.29
C PRO A 225 10.66 -0.42 -7.30
N THR A 226 11.89 -0.87 -7.57
CA THR A 226 13.07 0.02 -7.66
C THR A 226 13.56 0.15 -9.10
N ILE A 227 14.46 1.10 -9.34
CA ILE A 227 15.17 1.22 -10.63
C ILE A 227 15.84 -0.11 -11.02
N VAL A 228 16.41 -0.84 -10.05
CA VAL A 228 17.03 -2.14 -10.31
C VAL A 228 15.96 -3.16 -10.71
N GLY A 229 14.82 -3.17 -10.02
CA GLY A 229 13.67 -4.02 -10.35
C GLY A 229 13.14 -3.80 -11.78
N TYR A 230 13.03 -2.55 -12.23
CA TYR A 230 12.67 -2.21 -13.61
C TYR A 230 13.63 -2.82 -14.63
N HIS A 231 14.94 -2.73 -14.38
CA HIS A 231 15.94 -3.33 -15.28
C HIS A 231 15.89 -4.85 -15.28
N PHE A 232 15.63 -5.47 -14.13
CA PHE A 232 15.50 -6.91 -13.97
C PHE A 232 14.27 -7.44 -14.69
N PHE A 233 13.12 -6.77 -14.57
CA PHE A 233 11.89 -7.11 -15.29
C PHE A 233 12.11 -7.34 -16.79
N HIS A 234 12.94 -6.49 -17.42
CA HIS A 234 13.27 -6.59 -18.84
C HIS A 234 14.42 -7.54 -19.19
N LEU A 235 14.85 -8.41 -18.28
CA LEU A 235 15.75 -9.50 -18.61
C LEU A 235 14.99 -10.63 -19.32
N PRO A 236 15.67 -11.41 -20.18
CA PRO A 236 15.05 -12.59 -20.79
C PRO A 236 14.59 -13.62 -19.74
N HIS A 237 13.51 -14.35 -20.03
CA HIS A 237 12.92 -15.35 -19.14
C HIS A 237 13.90 -16.34 -18.51
N PHE A 238 14.99 -16.74 -19.19
CA PHE A 238 15.96 -17.65 -18.59
C PHE A 238 16.63 -17.10 -17.31
N TRP A 239 16.75 -15.78 -17.19
CA TRP A 239 17.21 -15.13 -15.95
C TRP A 239 16.17 -15.29 -14.85
N HIS A 240 14.91 -14.97 -15.15
CA HIS A 240 13.77 -15.10 -14.23
C HIS A 240 13.60 -16.54 -13.76
N ALA A 241 13.68 -17.52 -14.66
CA ALA A 241 13.66 -18.94 -14.31
C ALA A 241 14.84 -19.33 -13.40
N GLY A 242 16.04 -18.79 -13.67
CA GLY A 242 17.21 -18.97 -12.82
C GLY A 242 17.02 -18.41 -11.41
N GLU A 243 16.32 -17.28 -11.26
CA GLU A 243 15.98 -16.68 -9.98
C GLU A 243 14.93 -17.48 -9.21
N VAL A 244 13.93 -18.05 -9.88
CA VAL A 244 12.99 -18.99 -9.25
C VAL A 244 13.74 -20.23 -8.74
N ILE A 245 14.68 -20.76 -9.52
CA ILE A 245 15.55 -21.87 -9.09
C ILE A 245 16.42 -21.46 -7.88
N LEU A 246 17.03 -20.27 -7.91
CA LEU A 246 17.79 -19.74 -6.78
C LEU A 246 16.90 -19.59 -5.53
N THR A 247 15.67 -19.14 -5.72
CA THR A 247 14.67 -19.00 -4.65
C THR A 247 14.41 -20.36 -4.00
N PHE A 248 14.09 -21.40 -4.77
CA PHE A 248 13.92 -22.75 -4.22
C PHE A 248 15.23 -23.32 -3.64
N ALA A 249 16.39 -23.01 -4.23
CA ALA A 249 17.67 -23.43 -3.67
C ALA A 249 17.95 -22.78 -2.31
N ALA A 250 17.61 -21.50 -2.15
CA ALA A 250 17.80 -20.76 -0.90
C ALA A 250 16.72 -21.06 0.15
N GLU A 251 15.50 -21.38 -0.26
CA GLU A 251 14.38 -21.61 0.65
C GLU A 251 14.17 -23.09 0.98
N ILE A 252 14.50 -24.04 0.10
CA ILE A 252 14.31 -25.48 0.35
C ILE A 252 15.65 -26.19 0.56
N LEU A 253 16.60 -26.03 -0.37
CA LEU A 253 17.85 -26.77 -0.32
C LEU A 253 18.79 -26.24 0.77
N ALA A 254 18.94 -24.92 0.90
CA ALA A 254 19.84 -24.32 1.88
C ALA A 254 19.50 -24.69 3.34
N PRO A 255 18.23 -24.68 3.81
CA PRO A 255 17.91 -25.16 5.16
C PRO A 255 18.25 -26.63 5.37
N LEU A 256 18.03 -27.49 4.37
CA LEU A 256 18.37 -28.91 4.44
C LEU A 256 19.90 -29.12 4.48
N LEU A 257 20.65 -28.39 3.66
CA LEU A 257 22.12 -28.38 3.70
C LEU A 257 22.63 -27.88 5.04
N ALA A 258 21.99 -26.86 5.59
CA ALA A 258 22.34 -26.32 6.89
C ALA A 258 22.18 -27.38 7.99
N LEU A 259 21.09 -28.15 7.96
CA LEU A 259 20.82 -29.22 8.94
C LEU A 259 21.71 -30.47 8.76
N PHE A 260 21.89 -30.94 7.53
CA PHE A 260 22.39 -32.30 7.29
C PHE A 260 23.79 -32.37 6.65
N ALA A 261 24.31 -31.27 6.09
CA ALA A 261 25.62 -31.25 5.42
C ALA A 261 26.76 -30.60 6.23
N GLY A 262 26.55 -30.43 7.54
CA GLY A 262 27.55 -29.92 8.49
C GLY A 262 28.06 -28.51 8.14
N ARG A 263 29.29 -28.17 8.56
CA ARG A 263 29.88 -26.84 8.33
C ARG A 263 29.98 -26.44 6.86
N ARG A 264 30.26 -27.38 5.94
CA ARG A 264 30.33 -27.09 4.50
C ARG A 264 28.96 -26.72 3.96
N GLY A 265 27.92 -27.48 4.34
CA GLY A 265 26.53 -27.16 4.02
C GLY A 265 26.10 -25.79 4.53
N ARG A 266 26.45 -25.45 5.77
CA ARG A 266 26.14 -24.15 6.38
C ARG A 266 26.77 -22.96 5.64
N TRP A 267 27.99 -23.11 5.11
CA TRP A 267 28.59 -22.09 4.23
C TRP A 267 27.79 -21.88 2.95
N ILE A 268 27.42 -22.98 2.26
CA ILE A 268 26.64 -22.91 1.02
C ILE A 268 25.27 -22.31 1.30
N ALA A 269 24.61 -22.76 2.35
CA ALA A 269 23.30 -22.27 2.77
C ALA A 269 23.30 -20.77 3.05
N PHE A 270 24.33 -20.26 3.74
CA PHE A 270 24.46 -18.83 4.00
C PHE A 270 24.56 -18.03 2.71
N TRP A 271 25.40 -18.46 1.76
CA TRP A 271 25.59 -17.71 0.51
C TRP A 271 24.36 -17.73 -0.39
N LEU A 272 23.66 -18.87 -0.49
CA LEU A 272 22.38 -18.95 -1.21
C LEU A 272 21.35 -18.00 -0.59
N TRP A 273 21.20 -18.03 0.73
CA TRP A 273 20.28 -17.17 1.46
C TRP A 273 20.65 -15.69 1.34
N ALA A 274 21.92 -15.35 1.54
CA ALA A 274 22.42 -13.99 1.46
C ALA A 274 22.24 -13.40 0.06
N ALA A 275 22.48 -14.19 -0.99
CA ALA A 275 22.26 -13.78 -2.37
C ALA A 275 20.78 -13.49 -2.65
N LEU A 276 19.88 -14.39 -2.23
CA LEU A 276 18.44 -14.20 -2.38
C LEU A 276 17.97 -12.92 -1.64
N GLN A 277 18.31 -12.79 -0.36
CA GLN A 277 17.89 -11.65 0.47
C GLN A 277 18.43 -10.31 -0.07
N ALA A 278 19.68 -10.28 -0.54
CA ALA A 278 20.25 -9.10 -1.18
C ALA A 278 19.53 -8.74 -2.48
N GLY A 279 19.22 -9.74 -3.32
CA GLY A 279 18.46 -9.55 -4.56
C GLY A 279 17.09 -8.93 -4.30
N ILE A 280 16.31 -9.49 -3.37
CA ILE A 280 14.99 -8.97 -3.00
C ILE A 280 15.07 -7.53 -2.50
N GLN A 281 16.08 -7.21 -1.68
CA GLN A 281 16.25 -5.86 -1.15
C GLN A 281 16.59 -4.84 -2.25
N LEU A 282 17.41 -5.25 -3.22
CA LEU A 282 17.83 -4.41 -4.34
C LEU A 282 16.70 -4.13 -5.31
N THR A 283 15.84 -5.11 -5.61
CA THR A 283 14.83 -5.02 -6.68
C THR A 283 13.49 -4.48 -6.23
N CYS A 284 13.03 -4.83 -5.03
CA CYS A 284 11.65 -4.59 -4.59
C CYS A 284 11.52 -3.87 -3.22
N ASN A 285 12.63 -3.37 -2.67
CA ASN A 285 12.73 -2.61 -1.40
C ASN A 285 11.73 -3.02 -0.30
N PHE A 286 11.85 -4.25 0.21
CA PHE A 286 10.95 -4.84 1.21
C PHE A 286 11.26 -4.47 2.69
N GLY A 287 11.87 -3.31 2.93
CA GLY A 287 12.05 -2.76 4.28
C GLY A 287 12.92 -3.61 5.23
N TRP A 288 12.58 -3.61 6.52
CA TRP A 288 13.40 -4.14 7.60
C TRP A 288 13.28 -5.66 7.83
N LEU A 289 12.23 -6.31 7.31
CA LEU A 289 11.98 -7.74 7.48
C LEU A 289 13.11 -8.58 6.86
N ASN A 290 13.45 -8.26 5.61
CA ASN A 290 14.54 -8.93 4.89
C ASN A 290 15.91 -8.59 5.47
N THR A 291 16.06 -7.39 6.07
CA THR A 291 17.27 -7.03 6.82
C THR A 291 17.44 -7.92 8.05
N ALA A 292 16.35 -8.19 8.79
CA ALA A 292 16.37 -9.12 9.92
C ALA A 292 16.63 -10.57 9.45
N ALA A 293 15.99 -10.99 8.35
CA ALA A 293 16.18 -12.31 7.75
C ALA A 293 17.65 -12.55 7.32
N PHE A 294 18.27 -11.55 6.67
CA PHE A 294 19.69 -11.57 6.32
C PHE A 294 20.58 -11.67 7.57
N ALA A 295 20.28 -10.89 8.60
CA ALA A 295 21.02 -10.91 9.86
C ALA A 295 20.95 -12.26 10.59
N LEU A 296 19.78 -12.91 10.59
CA LEU A 296 19.62 -14.25 11.16
C LEU A 296 20.51 -15.28 10.43
N GLY A 297 20.80 -15.09 9.14
CA GLY A 297 21.69 -15.96 8.37
C GLY A 297 23.08 -16.14 9.00
N PHE A 298 23.58 -15.16 9.75
CA PHE A 298 24.86 -15.28 10.47
C PHE A 298 24.85 -16.39 11.54
N LEU A 299 23.69 -16.85 11.99
CA LEU A 299 23.54 -17.99 12.91
C LEU A 299 23.88 -19.34 12.29
N LEU A 300 24.06 -19.40 10.96
CA LEU A 300 24.61 -20.56 10.29
C LEU A 300 26.09 -20.76 10.62
N PHE A 301 26.78 -19.69 11.01
CA PHE A 301 28.18 -19.76 11.43
C PHE A 301 28.34 -20.16 12.89
N ASP A 302 29.42 -20.88 13.17
CA ASP A 302 29.98 -21.03 14.52
C ASP A 302 31.34 -20.31 14.61
N ASP A 303 31.85 -20.10 15.82
CA ASP A 303 33.10 -19.36 16.05
C ASP A 303 34.30 -20.03 15.34
N GLN A 304 34.29 -21.36 15.15
CA GLN A 304 35.35 -22.08 14.43
C GLN A 304 35.32 -21.79 12.93
N MET A 305 34.13 -21.68 12.35
CA MET A 305 33.97 -21.27 10.96
C MET A 305 34.50 -19.84 10.75
N LEU A 306 34.24 -18.92 11.69
CA LEU A 306 34.76 -17.56 11.64
C LEU A 306 36.28 -17.51 11.80
N ILE A 307 36.86 -18.31 12.71
CA ILE A 307 38.32 -18.44 12.86
C ILE A 307 38.93 -18.98 11.56
N ALA A 308 38.33 -20.01 10.95
CA ALA A 308 38.80 -20.59 9.70
C ALA A 308 38.72 -19.57 8.55
N ALA A 309 37.65 -18.77 8.48
CA ALA A 309 37.52 -17.69 7.51
C ALA A 309 38.60 -16.62 7.71
N ALA A 310 38.82 -16.15 8.93
CA ALA A 310 39.85 -15.17 9.25
C ALA A 310 41.26 -15.66 8.86
N LYS A 311 41.57 -16.94 9.11
CA LYS A 311 42.84 -17.56 8.67
C LYS A 311 42.97 -17.57 7.15
N ARG A 312 41.92 -17.95 6.42
CA ARG A 312 41.91 -17.97 4.93
C ARG A 312 42.08 -16.56 4.34
N LEU A 313 41.49 -15.55 4.97
CA LEU A 313 41.63 -14.14 4.60
C LEU A 313 42.96 -13.51 5.05
N LYS A 314 43.90 -14.30 5.61
CA LYS A 314 45.20 -13.84 6.13
C LYS A 314 45.09 -12.79 7.25
N LEU A 315 43.97 -12.77 7.97
CA LEU A 315 43.73 -11.89 9.13
C LEU A 315 44.22 -12.56 10.42
N GLY A 316 45.55 -12.72 10.55
CA GLY A 316 46.17 -13.47 11.64
C GLY A 316 45.81 -12.96 13.04
N ALA A 317 45.82 -11.64 13.25
CA ALA A 317 45.43 -11.02 14.52
C ALA A 317 43.96 -11.28 14.87
N ALA A 318 43.06 -11.19 13.89
CA ALA A 318 41.64 -11.48 14.09
C ALA A 318 41.42 -12.96 14.43
N ALA A 319 42.07 -13.88 13.69
CA ALA A 319 41.98 -15.31 13.97
C ALA A 319 42.46 -15.67 15.39
N ALA A 320 43.57 -15.06 15.84
CA ALA A 320 44.10 -15.25 17.19
C ALA A 320 43.13 -14.69 18.25
N TYR A 321 42.56 -13.51 18.02
CA TYR A 321 41.59 -12.89 18.92
C TYR A 321 40.30 -13.71 19.06
N LEU A 322 39.75 -14.19 17.95
CA LEU A 322 38.58 -15.07 17.92
C LEU A 322 38.85 -16.37 18.70
N ALA A 323 39.99 -17.02 18.43
CA ALA A 323 40.38 -18.27 19.07
C ALA A 323 40.60 -18.14 20.59
N ALA A 324 41.21 -17.04 21.03
CA ALA A 324 41.43 -16.79 22.46
C ALA A 324 40.13 -16.63 23.26
N LYS A 325 39.04 -16.19 22.61
CA LYS A 325 37.74 -15.95 23.25
C LYS A 325 36.76 -17.13 23.13
N SER A 326 37.03 -18.09 22.23
CA SER A 326 36.17 -19.25 21.98
C SER A 326 36.43 -20.46 22.90
N ALA A 327 37.43 -20.40 23.80
CA ALA A 327 37.89 -21.55 24.58
C ALA A 327 36.91 -22.01 25.69
N ASN A 328 36.69 -23.34 25.74
CA ASN A 328 35.97 -24.18 26.70
C ASN A 328 34.94 -23.51 27.63
N GLN A 329 33.67 -23.70 27.25
CA GLN A 329 32.50 -23.30 28.02
C GLN A 329 32.28 -24.22 29.23
N VAL A 330 32.49 -23.71 30.43
CA VAL A 330 31.91 -24.33 31.64
C VAL A 330 30.48 -23.81 31.78
N MET A 331 29.49 -24.67 31.51
CA MET A 331 28.08 -24.31 31.70
C MET A 331 27.78 -24.22 33.21
N THR A 332 27.51 -23.02 33.72
CA THR A 332 27.00 -22.87 35.08
C THR A 332 25.57 -23.41 35.15
N PRO A 333 25.27 -24.41 36.00
CA PRO A 333 23.93 -24.98 36.08
C PRO A 333 22.95 -23.95 36.66
N LEU A 334 21.78 -23.82 36.02
CA LEU A 334 20.66 -23.09 36.60
C LEU A 334 20.06 -23.87 37.76
N ARG A 335 19.39 -23.15 38.66
CA ARG A 335 18.48 -23.78 39.62
C ARG A 335 17.48 -24.68 38.86
N PRO A 336 17.21 -25.91 39.35
CA PRO A 336 16.42 -26.90 38.61
C PRO A 336 15.10 -26.37 38.07
N TRP A 337 14.30 -25.64 38.86
CA TRP A 337 13.00 -25.12 38.44
C TRP A 337 13.09 -24.12 37.27
N ARG A 338 14.10 -23.22 37.26
CA ARG A 338 14.30 -22.24 36.16
C ARG A 338 14.65 -22.92 34.86
N ARG A 339 15.41 -24.02 34.93
CA ARG A 339 15.75 -24.85 33.77
C ARG A 339 14.50 -25.54 33.22
N HIS A 340 13.68 -26.13 34.08
CA HIS A 340 12.45 -26.81 33.65
C HIS A 340 11.48 -25.82 33.03
N ALA A 341 11.21 -24.69 33.69
CA ALA A 341 10.31 -23.65 33.17
C ALA A 341 10.74 -23.14 31.78
N LEU A 342 12.03 -22.83 31.59
CA LEU A 342 12.51 -22.38 30.28
C LEU A 342 12.43 -23.49 29.22
N HIS A 343 12.81 -24.72 29.56
CA HIS A 343 12.71 -25.83 28.62
C HIS A 343 11.26 -26.06 28.19
N THR A 344 10.33 -26.10 29.14
CA THR A 344 8.90 -26.26 28.88
C THR A 344 8.38 -25.14 27.98
N ALA A 345 8.68 -23.87 28.30
CA ALA A 345 8.21 -22.73 27.50
C ALA A 345 8.71 -22.77 26.05
N LEU A 346 10.00 -23.07 25.84
CA LEU A 346 10.57 -23.15 24.49
C LEU A 346 10.06 -24.36 23.70
N TRP A 347 9.82 -25.50 24.35
CA TRP A 347 9.21 -26.66 23.70
C TRP A 347 7.74 -26.44 23.33
N ILE A 348 6.97 -25.75 24.20
CA ILE A 348 5.61 -25.32 23.86
C ILE A 348 5.65 -24.43 22.62
N HIS A 349 6.52 -23.42 22.58
CA HIS A 349 6.65 -22.56 21.41
C HIS A 349 7.00 -23.34 20.13
N PHE A 350 7.97 -24.26 20.19
CA PHE A 350 8.30 -25.12 19.05
C PHE A 350 7.10 -25.93 18.55
N TYR A 351 6.39 -26.62 19.46
CA TYR A 351 5.24 -27.43 19.10
C TYR A 351 4.09 -26.59 18.50
N LEU A 352 3.78 -25.45 19.12
CA LEU A 352 2.77 -24.51 18.61
C LEU A 352 3.15 -23.97 17.23
N SER A 353 4.42 -23.62 17.02
CA SER A 353 4.91 -23.11 15.74
C SER A 353 4.72 -24.11 14.59
N VAL A 354 4.98 -25.40 14.85
CA VAL A 354 4.78 -26.48 13.88
C VAL A 354 3.30 -26.69 13.56
N ILE A 355 2.44 -26.68 14.59
CA ILE A 355 1.00 -26.85 14.39
C ILE A 355 0.40 -25.68 13.61
N VAL A 356 0.72 -24.45 14.00
CA VAL A 356 0.21 -23.25 13.32
C VAL A 356 0.65 -23.23 11.85
N PHE A 357 1.90 -23.60 11.56
CA PHE A 357 2.35 -23.75 10.18
C PHE A 357 1.54 -24.81 9.43
N ALA A 358 1.37 -26.01 10.00
CA ALA A 358 0.62 -27.09 9.36
C ALA A 358 -0.85 -26.71 9.08
N GLU A 359 -1.48 -25.96 9.98
CA GLU A 359 -2.83 -25.43 9.81
C GLU A 359 -2.89 -24.36 8.71
N THR A 360 -2.01 -23.35 8.77
CA THR A 360 -1.97 -22.26 7.78
C THR A 360 -1.62 -22.73 6.37
N ALA A 361 -0.84 -23.80 6.24
CA ALA A 361 -0.49 -24.45 4.99
C ALA A 361 -1.58 -25.41 4.47
N GLY A 362 -2.73 -25.54 5.15
CA GLY A 362 -3.82 -26.43 4.75
C GLY A 362 -3.47 -27.93 4.85
N MET A 363 -2.43 -28.30 5.59
CA MET A 363 -1.94 -29.67 5.71
C MET A 363 -2.74 -30.54 6.69
N THR A 364 -3.59 -29.94 7.52
CA THR A 364 -4.36 -30.65 8.54
C THR A 364 -5.84 -30.61 8.19
N SER A 365 -6.47 -31.78 8.01
CA SER A 365 -7.92 -31.87 8.12
C SER A 365 -8.33 -31.62 9.58
N ASN A 366 -9.43 -30.88 9.79
CA ASN A 366 -9.91 -30.33 11.07
C ASN A 366 -10.19 -31.36 12.19
N VAL A 367 -9.83 -32.63 12.07
CA VAL A 367 -10.32 -33.72 12.94
C VAL A 367 -9.31 -34.14 14.03
N VAL A 368 -8.00 -34.03 13.80
CA VAL A 368 -7.00 -34.63 14.71
C VAL A 368 -6.43 -33.66 15.76
N LEU A 369 -6.29 -32.37 15.42
CA LEU A 369 -5.63 -31.37 16.27
C LEU A 369 -6.58 -30.33 16.87
N ASP A 370 -7.83 -30.26 16.43
CA ASP A 370 -8.78 -29.21 16.83
C ASP A 370 -9.10 -29.19 18.34
N PRO A 371 -9.31 -30.33 19.05
CA PRO A 371 -9.59 -30.31 20.49
C PRO A 371 -8.43 -29.77 21.34
N VAL A 372 -7.19 -30.00 20.91
CA VAL A 372 -5.97 -29.56 21.61
C VAL A 372 -5.66 -28.10 21.28
N THR A 373 -5.96 -27.69 20.06
CA THR A 373 -5.62 -26.36 19.57
C THR A 373 -6.70 -25.33 19.83
N LYS A 374 -7.98 -25.69 19.96
CA LYS A 374 -9.11 -24.74 20.13
C LYS A 374 -8.96 -23.77 21.31
N PRO A 375 -8.53 -24.19 22.52
CA PRO A 375 -8.28 -23.25 23.62
C PRO A 375 -7.13 -22.29 23.32
N LEU A 376 -6.07 -22.80 22.65
CA LEU A 376 -4.93 -22.00 22.22
C LEU A 376 -5.33 -21.03 21.10
N LYS A 377 -6.11 -21.49 20.11
CA LYS A 377 -6.66 -20.66 19.04
C LYS A 377 -7.53 -19.54 19.58
N TYR A 378 -8.34 -19.81 20.61
CA TYR A 378 -9.16 -18.78 21.26
C TYR A 378 -8.32 -17.75 22.02
N VAL A 379 -7.32 -18.19 22.79
CA VAL A 379 -6.43 -17.29 23.55
C VAL A 379 -5.49 -16.50 22.63
N PHE A 380 -5.02 -17.14 21.56
CA PHE A 380 -4.14 -16.55 20.55
C PHE A 380 -4.91 -16.09 19.31
N ASP A 381 -6.23 -15.91 19.41
CA ASP A 381 -7.02 -15.43 18.29
C ASP A 381 -6.62 -13.99 17.97
N GLY A 382 -6.33 -13.70 16.71
CA GLY A 382 -5.67 -12.46 16.30
C GLY A 382 -4.20 -12.32 16.71
N LEU A 383 -3.62 -13.23 17.53
CA LEU A 383 -2.18 -13.43 17.81
C LEU A 383 -1.57 -14.41 16.80
N GLY A 384 -1.59 -14.00 15.54
CA GLY A 384 -0.95 -14.73 14.45
C GLY A 384 0.57 -14.81 14.65
N SER A 385 1.08 -16.04 14.83
CA SER A 385 2.49 -16.36 14.61
C SER A 385 2.81 -16.24 13.12
N VAL A 386 4.00 -15.72 12.82
CA VAL A 386 4.44 -15.44 11.45
C VAL A 386 4.73 -16.72 10.72
N ASN A 387 3.96 -16.93 9.67
CA ASN A 387 4.40 -17.39 8.34
C ASN A 387 3.20 -17.77 7.47
N SER A 388 2.17 -16.92 7.41
CA SER A 388 1.31 -16.96 6.22
C SER A 388 2.07 -16.27 5.10
N PHE A 389 3.04 -16.96 4.49
CA PHE A 389 3.74 -16.55 3.27
C PHE A 389 2.80 -16.32 2.08
N LYS A 390 1.48 -16.28 2.29
CA LYS A 390 0.42 -16.03 1.30
C LYS A 390 0.73 -14.83 0.42
N LEU A 391 1.20 -13.72 1.00
CA LEU A 391 1.55 -12.50 0.25
C LEU A 391 2.68 -12.72 -0.79
N TYR A 392 3.48 -13.77 -0.60
CA TYR A 392 4.65 -14.09 -1.43
C TYR A 392 4.57 -15.44 -2.13
N SER A 393 3.60 -16.27 -1.76
CA SER A 393 3.32 -17.55 -2.40
C SER A 393 2.22 -17.43 -3.44
N ARG A 394 1.28 -16.49 -3.25
CA ARG A 394 0.30 -16.11 -4.26
C ARG A 394 0.71 -14.80 -4.90
N LEU A 395 0.69 -14.78 -6.22
CA LEU A 395 1.10 -13.63 -7.01
C LEU A 395 -0.16 -12.93 -7.47
N ASP A 396 -0.37 -11.71 -7.01
CA ASP A 396 -1.45 -10.87 -7.51
C ASP A 396 -1.26 -10.64 -9.01
N GLU A 397 -2.36 -10.61 -9.76
CA GLU A 397 -2.29 -10.44 -11.21
C GLU A 397 -1.94 -9.00 -11.62
N MET A 398 -2.04 -8.01 -10.71
CA MET A 398 -2.00 -6.58 -11.06
C MET A 398 -1.41 -5.67 -9.98
N HIS A 399 -0.58 -4.71 -10.40
CA HIS A 399 -0.11 -3.63 -9.53
C HIS A 399 -1.16 -2.50 -9.43
N VAL A 400 -2.08 -2.60 -8.47
CA VAL A 400 -3.18 -1.62 -8.28
C VAL A 400 -2.91 -0.67 -7.12
N VAL A 401 -3.18 0.61 -7.32
CA VAL A 401 -2.92 1.68 -6.36
C VAL A 401 -4.16 2.54 -6.23
N ALA A 402 -4.59 2.80 -4.99
CA ALA A 402 -5.62 3.77 -4.69
C ALA A 402 -4.97 5.12 -4.39
N GLU A 403 -5.49 6.19 -4.99
CA GLU A 403 -4.94 7.54 -4.86
C GLU A 403 -6.00 8.53 -4.40
N PHE A 404 -5.61 9.45 -3.52
CA PHE A 404 -6.46 10.53 -3.05
C PHE A 404 -6.32 11.72 -4.01
N VAL A 405 -7.42 12.22 -4.53
CA VAL A 405 -7.42 13.34 -5.48
C VAL A 405 -8.48 14.35 -5.06
N GLY A 406 -8.04 15.55 -4.69
CA GLY A 406 -8.93 16.62 -4.23
C GLY A 406 -9.37 17.55 -5.34
N SER A 407 -10.42 18.34 -5.07
CA SER A 407 -10.80 19.50 -5.87
C SER A 407 -11.35 20.62 -5.00
N ASN A 408 -11.02 21.86 -5.34
CA ASN A 408 -11.53 23.08 -4.71
C ASN A 408 -12.41 23.95 -5.64
N ASP A 409 -12.73 23.45 -6.84
CA ASP A 409 -13.44 24.17 -7.92
C ASP A 409 -14.62 23.35 -8.50
N GLY A 410 -15.26 22.54 -7.68
CA GLY A 410 -16.40 21.71 -8.12
C GLY A 410 -16.01 20.51 -8.98
N GLY A 411 -14.76 20.05 -8.91
CA GLY A 411 -14.27 18.94 -9.72
C GLY A 411 -14.06 19.32 -11.18
N VAL A 412 -13.71 20.59 -11.45
CA VAL A 412 -13.19 21.02 -12.76
C VAL A 412 -11.72 20.62 -12.85
N THR A 413 -10.93 20.94 -11.82
CA THR A 413 -9.56 20.47 -11.66
C THR A 413 -9.44 19.48 -10.50
N TRP A 414 -8.62 18.46 -10.71
CA TRP A 414 -8.37 17.39 -9.76
C TRP A 414 -6.87 17.32 -9.49
N ARG A 415 -6.47 17.43 -8.22
CA ARG A 415 -5.05 17.45 -7.82
C ARG A 415 -4.75 16.28 -6.88
N PRO A 416 -3.74 15.45 -7.19
CA PRO A 416 -3.42 14.28 -6.38
C PRO A 416 -2.69 14.68 -5.10
N TYR A 417 -2.97 13.95 -4.01
CA TYR A 417 -2.12 13.93 -2.83
C TYR A 417 -1.03 12.88 -3.04
N GLU A 418 0.18 13.34 -3.34
CA GLU A 418 1.29 12.45 -3.64
C GLU A 418 1.84 11.79 -2.37
N PHE A 419 2.02 10.49 -2.43
CA PHE A 419 2.80 9.71 -1.48
C PHE A 419 4.29 10.01 -1.66
N ARG A 420 5.05 9.89 -0.57
CA ARG A 420 6.47 10.25 -0.56
C ARG A 420 7.35 9.14 -1.14
N TYR A 421 7.00 7.88 -0.89
CA TYR A 421 7.83 6.73 -1.23
C TYR A 421 7.18 5.77 -2.22
N PHE A 422 5.85 5.74 -2.27
CA PHE A 422 5.08 4.99 -3.25
C PHE A 422 4.96 5.80 -4.55
N PRO A 423 5.59 5.39 -5.66
CA PRO A 423 5.61 6.18 -6.88
C PRO A 423 4.21 6.24 -7.53
N GLN A 424 3.67 7.45 -7.68
CA GLN A 424 2.44 7.74 -8.43
C GLN A 424 2.70 8.54 -9.72
N GLN A 425 3.86 9.18 -9.81
CA GLN A 425 4.28 9.92 -11.01
C GLN A 425 4.85 8.96 -12.06
N LEU A 426 4.53 9.20 -13.33
CA LEU A 426 4.90 8.32 -14.44
C LEU A 426 6.42 8.25 -14.68
N ASP A 427 7.15 9.30 -14.32
CA ASP A 427 8.59 9.49 -14.49
C ASP A 427 9.39 9.20 -13.21
N ARG A 428 8.71 8.81 -12.11
CA ARG A 428 9.33 8.55 -10.81
C ARG A 428 9.19 7.08 -10.44
N ILE A 429 10.31 6.48 -10.04
CA ILE A 429 10.36 5.17 -9.36
C ILE A 429 11.26 5.32 -8.14
N SER A 430 11.06 4.49 -7.11
CA SER A 430 11.89 4.58 -5.91
C SER A 430 13.37 4.32 -6.24
N PRO A 431 14.28 5.30 -6.01
CA PRO A 431 15.72 5.04 -6.08
C PRO A 431 16.22 4.38 -4.79
N PHE A 432 15.37 4.36 -3.75
CA PHE A 432 15.77 4.02 -2.40
C PHE A 432 15.78 2.50 -2.21
N ILE A 433 16.96 1.98 -1.91
CA ILE A 433 17.15 0.65 -1.35
C ILE A 433 17.21 0.85 0.15
N ALA A 434 16.28 0.26 0.90
CA ALA A 434 16.22 0.11 2.37
C ALA A 434 17.17 0.96 3.24
N PRO A 435 16.67 1.49 4.37
CA PRO A 435 16.30 0.53 5.42
C PRO A 435 14.81 0.49 5.72
N ARG A 436 13.99 1.34 5.09
CA ARG A 436 12.63 1.58 5.57
C ARG A 436 11.60 1.78 4.46
N PHE A 437 10.52 1.03 4.58
CA PHE A 437 9.25 1.24 3.89
C PHE A 437 8.26 1.88 4.90
N PRO A 438 7.67 3.06 4.64
CA PRO A 438 6.79 3.75 5.59
C PRO A 438 5.55 2.95 5.90
N ARG A 439 5.09 3.00 7.15
CA ARG A 439 3.97 2.19 7.62
C ARG A 439 2.65 2.62 6.99
N PHE A 440 2.44 3.92 6.84
CA PHE A 440 1.20 4.46 6.26
C PHE A 440 0.98 3.96 4.83
N GLU A 441 1.93 4.24 3.93
CA GLU A 441 1.85 3.87 2.51
C GLU A 441 1.80 2.34 2.33
N ALA A 442 2.59 1.59 3.11
CA ALA A 442 2.57 0.13 3.10
C ALA A 442 1.18 -0.42 3.43
N THR A 443 0.51 0.15 4.43
CA THR A 443 -0.83 -0.29 4.85
C THR A 443 -1.84 -0.08 3.73
N LEU A 444 -1.87 1.11 3.14
CA LEU A 444 -2.79 1.42 2.05
C LEU A 444 -2.59 0.41 0.92
N LYS A 445 -1.34 0.18 0.52
CA LYS A 445 -0.99 -0.77 -0.53
C LYS A 445 -1.45 -2.20 -0.24
N ILE A 446 -1.15 -2.72 0.95
CA ILE A 446 -1.55 -4.07 1.36
C ILE A 446 -3.08 -4.19 1.39
N GLN A 447 -3.80 -3.16 1.86
CA GLN A 447 -5.26 -3.20 1.90
C GLN A 447 -5.88 -3.25 0.50
N VAL A 448 -5.30 -2.57 -0.50
CA VAL A 448 -5.75 -2.70 -1.91
C VAL A 448 -5.55 -4.13 -2.43
N MET A 449 -4.43 -4.75 -2.09
CA MET A 449 -4.07 -6.10 -2.59
C MET A 449 -4.86 -7.22 -1.93
N THR A 450 -5.19 -7.08 -0.64
CA THR A 450 -5.67 -8.20 0.19
C THR A 450 -7.15 -8.14 0.53
N ARG A 451 -7.86 -7.06 0.19
CA ARG A 451 -9.27 -6.88 0.55
C ARG A 451 -10.12 -6.65 -0.69
N ASP A 452 -11.17 -7.46 -0.80
CA ASP A 452 -12.21 -7.30 -1.83
C ASP A 452 -13.10 -6.08 -1.59
N THR A 453 -13.02 -5.45 -0.41
CA THR A 453 -13.79 -4.26 -0.03
C THR A 453 -12.89 -3.13 0.46
N PRO A 454 -13.21 -1.86 0.14
CA PRO A 454 -12.41 -0.72 0.58
C PRO A 454 -12.37 -0.61 2.11
N ALA A 455 -11.17 -0.42 2.66
CA ALA A 455 -11.01 -0.27 4.10
C ALA A 455 -11.53 1.10 4.59
N SER A 456 -12.10 1.14 5.78
CA SER A 456 -12.54 2.39 6.44
C SER A 456 -11.42 3.43 6.58
N LEU A 457 -10.17 2.99 6.62
CA LEU A 457 -8.99 3.85 6.69
C LEU A 457 -8.94 4.89 5.57
N TYR A 458 -9.32 4.53 4.34
CA TYR A 458 -9.31 5.46 3.22
C TYR A 458 -10.31 6.61 3.41
N GLY A 459 -11.52 6.32 3.89
CA GLY A 459 -12.50 7.35 4.22
C GLY A 459 -12.01 8.27 5.33
N VAL A 460 -11.42 7.70 6.38
CA VAL A 460 -10.81 8.47 7.48
C VAL A 460 -9.72 9.40 6.96
N VAL A 461 -8.78 8.90 6.15
CA VAL A 461 -7.73 9.72 5.53
C VAL A 461 -8.35 10.85 4.71
N ALA A 462 -9.32 10.55 3.85
CA ALA A 462 -9.97 11.53 3.00
C ALA A 462 -10.63 12.67 3.79
N THR A 463 -11.36 12.37 4.87
CA THR A 463 -11.95 13.40 5.74
C THR A 463 -10.89 14.31 6.37
N HIS A 464 -9.77 13.73 6.82
CA HIS A 464 -8.65 14.52 7.37
C HIS A 464 -7.94 15.38 6.31
N LEU A 465 -7.86 14.91 5.07
CA LEU A 465 -7.33 15.69 3.94
C LEU A 465 -8.25 16.85 3.57
N LEU A 466 -9.57 16.64 3.53
CA LEU A 466 -10.56 17.71 3.35
C LEU A 466 -10.49 18.75 4.48
N ALA A 467 -10.31 18.29 5.72
CA ALA A 467 -10.08 19.16 6.88
C ALA A 467 -8.71 19.87 6.89
N ARG A 468 -7.81 19.57 5.94
CA ARG A 468 -6.39 19.98 5.94
C ARG A 468 -5.72 19.77 7.29
N ASN A 469 -5.93 18.60 7.88
CA ASN A 469 -5.31 18.26 9.16
C ASN A 469 -3.76 18.30 9.03
N PRO A 470 -3.07 19.20 9.74
CA PRO A 470 -1.65 19.46 9.49
C PRO A 470 -0.78 18.23 9.76
N VAL A 471 -1.15 17.40 10.73
CA VAL A 471 -0.37 16.22 11.11
C VAL A 471 -0.56 15.10 10.10
N VAL A 472 -1.78 14.91 9.58
CA VAL A 472 -2.05 13.93 8.52
C VAL A 472 -1.42 14.35 7.20
N MET A 473 -1.39 15.65 6.89
CA MET A 473 -0.74 16.19 5.71
C MET A 473 0.77 15.86 5.65
N GLU A 474 1.45 15.74 6.79
CA GLU A 474 2.88 15.36 6.84
C GLU A 474 3.16 13.92 6.34
N LEU A 475 2.13 13.06 6.26
CA LEU A 475 2.24 11.73 5.68
C LEU A 475 2.36 11.75 4.15
N PHE A 476 1.98 12.86 3.51
CA PHE A 476 2.06 13.07 2.08
C PHE A 476 3.30 13.92 1.73
N GLU A 477 3.61 14.01 0.43
CA GLU A 477 4.76 14.78 -0.05
C GLU A 477 4.55 16.27 0.12
N SER A 478 3.35 16.77 -0.19
CA SER A 478 2.99 18.18 -0.08
C SER A 478 1.48 18.39 -0.05
N ASP A 479 1.06 19.61 0.29
CA ASP A 479 -0.32 20.07 0.15
C ASP A 479 -0.58 20.55 -1.29
N PRO A 480 -1.43 19.87 -2.09
CA PRO A 480 -1.77 20.31 -3.44
C PRO A 480 -2.69 21.55 -3.46
N PHE A 481 -3.17 21.99 -2.30
CA PHE A 481 -4.10 23.10 -2.10
C PHE A 481 -3.54 24.18 -1.17
N PRO A 482 -2.40 24.81 -1.50
CA PRO A 482 -1.78 25.80 -0.62
C PRO A 482 -2.68 27.03 -0.40
N ASP A 483 -3.42 27.44 -1.44
CA ASP A 483 -4.19 28.68 -1.45
C ASP A 483 -5.59 28.53 -0.84
N ARG A 484 -6.32 27.46 -1.20
CA ARG A 484 -7.71 27.23 -0.80
C ARG A 484 -7.98 25.74 -0.62
N PRO A 485 -8.58 25.32 0.52
CA PRO A 485 -8.89 23.92 0.79
C PRO A 485 -9.79 23.29 -0.27
N PRO A 486 -9.66 21.97 -0.50
CA PRO A 486 -10.62 21.23 -1.30
C PRO A 486 -11.96 21.12 -0.58
N HIS A 487 -13.04 21.03 -1.36
CA HIS A 487 -14.39 20.75 -0.85
C HIS A 487 -14.82 19.31 -1.12
N MET A 488 -14.13 18.62 -2.02
CA MET A 488 -14.41 17.24 -2.38
C MET A 488 -13.12 16.49 -2.68
N LEU A 489 -13.16 15.18 -2.43
CA LEU A 489 -12.05 14.28 -2.59
C LEU A 489 -12.55 12.95 -3.17
N ARG A 490 -11.88 12.50 -4.22
CA ARG A 490 -12.07 11.19 -4.85
C ARG A 490 -10.96 10.25 -4.42
N ILE A 491 -11.30 8.98 -4.29
CA ILE A 491 -10.33 7.91 -4.05
C ILE A 491 -10.42 7.00 -5.26
N VAL A 492 -9.39 7.06 -6.10
CA VAL A 492 -9.42 6.51 -7.45
C VAL A 492 -8.42 5.37 -7.59
N GLY A 493 -8.83 4.32 -8.29
CA GLY A 493 -8.00 3.15 -8.56
C GLY A 493 -7.22 3.30 -9.86
N TYR A 494 -5.94 2.95 -9.83
CA TYR A 494 -5.09 2.90 -11.01
C TYR A 494 -4.30 1.60 -11.08
N ARG A 495 -4.19 1.06 -12.29
CA ARG A 495 -3.25 0.00 -12.62
C ARG A 495 -1.97 0.63 -13.15
N TYR A 496 -0.85 0.16 -12.63
CA TYR A 496 0.48 0.56 -13.08
C TYR A 496 1.17 -0.62 -13.78
N ASN A 497 1.74 -0.38 -14.95
CA ASN A 497 2.56 -1.36 -15.66
C ASN A 497 3.88 -0.72 -16.06
N PHE A 498 4.97 -1.48 -16.10
CA PHE A 498 6.26 -0.99 -16.57
C PHE A 498 6.19 -0.69 -18.07
N THR A 499 6.80 0.43 -18.48
CA THR A 499 7.03 0.73 -19.89
C THR A 499 8.15 -0.14 -20.44
N ASP A 500 8.10 -0.50 -21.73
CA ASP A 500 9.24 -1.13 -22.37
C ASP A 500 10.45 -0.17 -22.49
N LYS A 501 11.65 -0.74 -22.67
CA LYS A 501 12.91 0.02 -22.75
C LYS A 501 12.96 1.03 -23.90
N ALA A 502 12.21 0.85 -25.00
CA ALA A 502 12.17 1.83 -26.08
C ALA A 502 11.29 3.02 -25.69
N THR A 503 10.10 2.75 -25.13
CA THR A 503 9.18 3.77 -24.61
C THR A 503 9.86 4.61 -23.51
N HIS A 504 10.48 4.00 -22.49
CA HIS A 504 11.20 4.75 -21.45
C HIS A 504 12.34 5.61 -22.02
N ARG A 505 13.07 5.15 -23.04
CA ARG A 505 14.13 5.96 -23.69
C ARG A 505 13.58 7.18 -24.41
N ALA A 506 12.38 7.07 -24.99
CA ALA A 506 11.72 8.16 -25.70
C ALA A 506 11.03 9.15 -24.76
N THR A 507 10.30 8.67 -23.73
CA THR A 507 9.42 9.50 -22.90
C THR A 507 9.98 9.78 -21.50
N ARG A 508 11.01 9.06 -21.07
CA ARG A 508 11.52 9.04 -19.68
C ARG A 508 10.52 8.55 -18.64
N GLN A 509 9.42 7.94 -19.06
CA GLN A 509 8.43 7.35 -18.16
C GLN A 509 8.78 5.90 -17.86
N PHE A 510 8.78 5.52 -16.58
CA PHE A 510 9.01 4.15 -16.13
C PHE A 510 7.74 3.30 -16.16
N TRP A 511 6.58 3.96 -16.14
CA TRP A 511 5.28 3.29 -16.00
C TRP A 511 4.26 3.85 -16.99
N THR A 512 3.36 2.99 -17.43
CA THR A 512 2.05 3.38 -17.92
C THR A 512 1.04 3.26 -16.79
N ARG A 513 -0.02 4.06 -16.87
CA ARG A 513 -1.06 4.12 -15.85
C ARG A 513 -2.42 4.05 -16.53
N THR A 514 -3.26 3.14 -16.05
CA THR A 514 -4.62 2.93 -16.55
C THR A 514 -5.60 3.21 -15.43
N TYR A 515 -6.55 4.10 -15.66
CA TYR A 515 -7.63 4.41 -14.72
C TYR A 515 -8.60 3.22 -14.61
N LEU A 516 -8.87 2.77 -13.39
CA LEU A 516 -9.78 1.65 -13.11
C LEU A 516 -11.16 2.11 -12.64
N GLY A 517 -11.34 3.38 -12.27
CA GLY A 517 -12.59 3.89 -11.70
C GLY A 517 -12.43 4.44 -10.28
N GLU A 518 -13.57 4.78 -9.67
CA GLU A 518 -13.63 5.09 -8.26
C GLU A 518 -13.35 3.82 -7.44
N PHE A 519 -12.39 3.91 -6.54
CA PHE A 519 -12.12 2.86 -5.56
C PHE A 519 -13.05 2.99 -4.35
N MET A 520 -13.50 4.21 -4.03
CA MET A 520 -14.50 4.49 -3.00
C MET A 520 -15.44 5.63 -3.42
N PRO A 521 -16.63 5.74 -2.79
CA PRO A 521 -17.47 6.92 -2.93
C PRO A 521 -16.68 8.22 -2.71
N MET A 522 -17.03 9.25 -3.49
CA MET A 522 -16.45 10.57 -3.32
C MET A 522 -16.89 11.15 -1.98
N ILE A 523 -15.96 11.75 -1.25
CA ILE A 523 -16.25 12.40 0.04
C ILE A 523 -16.23 13.91 -0.20
N TYR A 524 -17.20 14.62 0.34
CA TYR A 524 -17.30 16.06 0.20
C TYR A 524 -17.78 16.72 1.51
N ILE A 525 -17.61 18.03 1.59
CA ILE A 525 -18.17 18.86 2.65
C ILE A 525 -19.56 19.30 2.18
N ASP A 526 -20.62 19.03 2.92
CA ASP A 526 -21.98 19.46 2.55
C ASP A 526 -22.25 20.93 2.90
N GLU A 527 -23.49 21.38 2.70
CA GLU A 527 -23.91 22.76 2.95
C GLU A 527 -23.91 23.12 4.45
N GLN A 528 -24.00 22.11 5.31
CA GLN A 528 -23.95 22.25 6.76
C GLN A 528 -22.50 22.30 7.27
N GLY A 529 -21.53 21.97 6.43
CA GLY A 529 -20.12 21.88 6.77
C GLY A 529 -19.70 20.48 7.28
N ASP A 530 -20.59 19.49 7.16
CA ASP A 530 -20.35 18.12 7.59
C ASP A 530 -19.77 17.28 6.43
N PHE A 531 -19.10 16.17 6.76
CA PHE A 531 -18.58 15.25 5.75
C PHE A 531 -19.68 14.31 5.25
N ALA A 532 -19.90 14.29 3.95
CA ALA A 532 -20.90 13.45 3.29
C ALA A 532 -20.26 12.59 2.17
N LEU A 533 -20.96 11.50 1.83
CA LEU A 533 -20.58 10.58 0.76
C LEU A 533 -21.47 10.80 -0.46
N ALA A 534 -20.87 10.82 -1.65
CA ALA A 534 -21.57 10.72 -2.92
C ALA A 534 -21.39 9.28 -3.44
N GLU A 535 -22.36 8.43 -3.12
CA GLU A 535 -22.31 6.98 -3.36
C GLU A 535 -22.63 6.61 -4.81
N THR A 536 -23.54 7.37 -5.43
CA THR A 536 -23.99 7.11 -6.81
C THR A 536 -23.33 8.08 -7.80
N PRO A 537 -23.25 7.71 -9.10
CA PRO A 537 -22.83 8.65 -10.14
C PRO A 537 -23.66 9.94 -10.17
N HIS A 538 -24.97 9.83 -9.93
CA HIS A 538 -25.87 10.98 -9.82
C HIS A 538 -25.47 11.91 -8.66
N ASP A 539 -25.19 11.37 -7.47
CA ASP A 539 -24.75 12.19 -6.32
C ASP A 539 -23.46 12.95 -6.64
N GLN A 540 -22.52 12.31 -7.36
CA GLN A 540 -21.27 12.97 -7.74
C GLN A 540 -21.52 14.14 -8.71
N VAL A 541 -22.44 13.99 -9.66
CA VAL A 541 -22.87 15.08 -10.56
C VAL A 541 -23.52 16.20 -9.76
N LEU A 542 -24.45 15.86 -8.86
CA LEU A 542 -25.17 16.81 -8.03
C LEU A 542 -24.21 17.63 -7.14
N VAL A 543 -23.28 16.98 -6.46
CA VAL A 543 -22.28 17.64 -5.62
C VAL A 543 -21.43 18.59 -6.45
N ARG A 544 -20.90 18.13 -7.59
CA ARG A 544 -20.10 18.99 -8.48
C ARG A 544 -20.90 20.18 -8.99
N ALA A 545 -22.18 19.99 -9.34
CA ALA A 545 -23.07 21.04 -9.80
C ALA A 545 -23.34 22.10 -8.71
N ARG A 546 -23.54 21.67 -7.45
CA ARG A 546 -23.68 22.57 -6.28
C ARG A 546 -22.41 23.38 -6.03
N TYR A 547 -21.25 22.79 -6.29
CA TYR A 547 -19.96 23.47 -6.24
C TYR A 547 -19.60 24.24 -7.53
N HIS A 548 -20.61 24.74 -8.24
CA HIS A 548 -20.47 25.61 -9.42
C HIS A 548 -19.68 25.01 -10.59
N ASN A 549 -19.71 23.69 -10.78
CA ASN A 549 -19.14 23.09 -11.98
C ASN A 549 -20.09 23.27 -13.17
N PRO A 550 -19.73 24.04 -14.22
CA PRO A 550 -20.64 24.36 -15.31
C PRO A 550 -21.03 23.12 -16.14
N ALA A 551 -20.09 22.19 -16.35
CA ALA A 551 -20.37 20.95 -17.05
C ALA A 551 -21.31 20.03 -16.25
N ALA A 552 -21.11 19.92 -14.93
CA ALA A 552 -22.00 19.14 -14.08
C ALA A 552 -23.40 19.77 -13.97
N GLN A 553 -23.50 21.09 -13.90
CA GLN A 553 -24.79 21.79 -13.91
C GLN A 553 -25.53 21.60 -15.24
N SER A 554 -24.83 21.71 -16.38
CA SER A 554 -25.44 21.43 -17.68
C SER A 554 -25.91 19.99 -17.80
N TYR A 555 -25.12 19.04 -17.31
CA TYR A 555 -25.49 17.63 -17.34
C TYR A 555 -26.67 17.33 -16.41
N LEU A 556 -26.70 17.91 -15.20
CA LEU A 556 -27.83 17.77 -14.28
C LEU A 556 -29.11 18.39 -14.86
N GLY A 557 -28.99 19.52 -15.56
CA GLY A 557 -30.10 20.10 -16.32
C GLY A 557 -30.63 19.15 -17.40
N PHE A 558 -29.75 18.43 -18.09
CA PHE A 558 -30.13 17.41 -19.07
C PHE A 558 -30.83 16.22 -18.40
N LEU A 559 -30.32 15.71 -17.27
CA LEU A 559 -30.95 14.59 -16.54
C LEU A 559 -32.38 14.91 -16.09
N HIS A 560 -32.61 16.12 -15.55
CA HIS A 560 -33.95 16.58 -15.22
C HIS A 560 -34.85 16.79 -16.45
N LEU A 561 -34.28 17.12 -17.62
CA LEU A 561 -35.04 17.28 -18.85
C LEU A 561 -35.45 15.93 -19.46
N SER A 562 -34.57 14.93 -19.42
CA SER A 562 -34.78 13.60 -20.03
C SER A 562 -35.51 12.62 -19.11
N GLY A 563 -35.40 12.79 -17.79
CA GLY A 563 -35.93 11.84 -16.81
C GLY A 563 -35.11 10.55 -16.70
N GLU A 564 -33.80 10.61 -17.01
CA GLU A 564 -32.87 9.47 -17.00
C GLU A 564 -32.17 9.29 -15.63
N GLU A 565 -31.47 8.15 -15.45
CA GLU A 565 -30.63 7.85 -14.28
C GLU A 565 -31.32 8.09 -12.92
N ASP A 566 -32.56 7.60 -12.78
CA ASP A 566 -33.40 7.75 -11.58
C ASP A 566 -33.70 9.20 -11.19
N THR A 567 -33.47 10.16 -12.10
CA THR A 567 -33.82 11.56 -11.93
C THR A 567 -35.24 11.80 -12.47
N PRO A 568 -36.20 12.27 -11.65
CA PRO A 568 -37.52 12.61 -12.15
C PRO A 568 -37.46 13.72 -13.19
N GLN A 569 -38.24 13.57 -14.27
CA GLN A 569 -38.38 14.62 -15.27
C GLN A 569 -39.01 15.86 -14.61
N ASP A 570 -38.28 16.98 -14.64
CA ASP A 570 -38.69 18.27 -14.13
C ASP A 570 -38.07 19.39 -14.99
N THR A 571 -38.86 19.91 -15.92
CA THR A 571 -38.41 20.95 -16.86
C THR A 571 -38.12 22.28 -16.17
N ALA A 572 -38.76 22.56 -15.03
CA ALA A 572 -38.49 23.77 -14.25
C ALA A 572 -37.14 23.68 -13.54
N GLU A 573 -36.81 22.52 -12.99
CA GLU A 573 -35.50 22.27 -12.37
C GLU A 573 -34.38 22.23 -13.42
N ALA A 574 -34.64 21.61 -14.58
CA ALA A 574 -33.73 21.64 -15.73
C ALA A 574 -33.37 23.08 -16.13
N ALA A 575 -34.37 23.96 -16.24
CA ALA A 575 -34.15 25.36 -16.60
C ALA A 575 -33.31 26.12 -15.56
N LYS A 576 -33.41 25.80 -14.27
CA LYS A 576 -32.56 26.41 -13.23
C LYS A 576 -31.11 26.01 -13.41
N TRP A 577 -30.84 24.71 -13.59
CA TRP A 577 -29.48 24.21 -13.78
C TRP A 577 -28.85 24.71 -15.07
N PHE A 578 -29.60 24.72 -16.18
CA PHE A 578 -29.13 25.31 -17.43
C PHE A 578 -28.84 26.80 -17.28
N ARG A 579 -29.64 27.56 -16.53
CA ARG A 579 -29.35 28.98 -16.26
C ARG A 579 -28.02 29.18 -15.55
N LEU A 580 -27.76 28.42 -14.49
CA LEU A 580 -26.49 28.49 -13.75
C LEU A 580 -25.28 28.15 -14.63
N ALA A 581 -25.39 27.12 -15.47
CA ALA A 581 -24.32 26.74 -16.41
C ALA A 581 -24.16 27.75 -17.56
N ALA A 582 -25.28 28.28 -18.08
CA ALA A 582 -25.30 29.23 -19.19
C ALA A 582 -24.64 30.57 -18.82
N GLU A 583 -24.87 31.03 -17.60
CA GLU A 583 -24.25 32.23 -17.03
C GLU A 583 -22.72 32.09 -16.96
N GLN A 584 -22.23 30.88 -16.72
CA GLN A 584 -20.79 30.53 -16.72
C GLN A 584 -20.22 30.26 -18.11
N GLY A 585 -21.02 30.38 -19.17
CA GLY A 585 -20.57 30.24 -20.55
C GLY A 585 -20.76 28.86 -21.18
N GLN A 586 -21.38 27.89 -20.49
CA GLN A 586 -21.56 26.55 -21.04
C GLN A 586 -22.49 26.57 -22.26
N ILE A 587 -21.96 26.20 -23.42
CA ILE A 587 -22.59 26.36 -24.74
C ILE A 587 -23.91 25.58 -24.82
N GLU A 588 -23.90 24.30 -24.45
CA GLU A 588 -25.07 23.43 -24.51
C GLU A 588 -26.17 23.92 -23.55
N ALA A 589 -25.80 24.40 -22.37
CA ALA A 589 -26.74 24.96 -21.41
C ALA A 589 -27.39 26.25 -21.91
N GLN A 590 -26.64 27.13 -22.59
CA GLN A 590 -27.19 28.34 -23.20
C GLN A 590 -28.24 28.00 -24.26
N PHE A 591 -27.95 27.02 -25.11
CA PHE A 591 -28.91 26.58 -26.13
C PHE A 591 -30.14 25.91 -25.51
N ASN A 592 -29.96 24.98 -24.57
CA ASN A 592 -31.08 24.30 -23.93
C ASN A 592 -31.97 25.27 -23.13
N LEU A 593 -31.38 26.25 -22.44
CA LEU A 593 -32.14 27.31 -21.78
C LEU A 593 -32.92 28.16 -22.79
N ALA A 594 -32.34 28.45 -23.96
CA ALA A 594 -33.03 29.16 -25.01
C ALA A 594 -34.26 28.40 -25.53
N LEU A 595 -34.13 27.08 -25.70
CA LEU A 595 -35.25 26.23 -26.12
C LEU A 595 -36.39 26.23 -25.08
N LEU A 596 -36.07 26.07 -23.79
CA LEU A 596 -37.07 26.08 -22.72
C LEU A 596 -37.79 27.44 -22.61
N LEU A 597 -37.07 28.55 -22.75
CA LEU A 597 -37.65 29.89 -22.77
C LEU A 597 -38.48 30.17 -24.03
N ALA A 598 -38.16 29.55 -25.16
CA ALA A 598 -38.92 29.70 -26.39
C ALA A 598 -40.23 28.88 -26.36
N SER A 599 -40.20 27.66 -25.82
CA SER A 599 -41.38 26.79 -25.71
C SER A 599 -42.31 27.17 -24.56
N GLY A 600 -41.77 27.79 -23.50
CA GLY A 600 -42.51 28.02 -22.26
C GLY A 600 -42.70 26.75 -21.42
N ASP A 601 -41.89 25.72 -21.67
CA ASP A 601 -41.92 24.46 -20.91
C ASP A 601 -41.04 24.58 -19.66
N GLY A 602 -41.63 24.35 -18.47
CA GLY A 602 -40.97 24.48 -17.18
C GLY A 602 -40.69 25.92 -16.72
N VAL A 603 -40.65 26.89 -17.63
CA VAL A 603 -40.47 28.32 -17.35
C VAL A 603 -41.42 29.17 -18.20
N PRO A 604 -41.83 30.38 -17.73
CA PRO A 604 -42.63 31.27 -18.57
C PRO A 604 -41.94 31.59 -19.90
N ALA A 605 -42.69 31.48 -20.99
CA ALA A 605 -42.16 31.78 -22.32
C ALA A 605 -41.65 33.24 -22.39
N ASP A 606 -40.40 33.40 -22.81
CA ASP A 606 -39.75 34.69 -23.04
C ASP A 606 -38.86 34.58 -24.27
N HIS A 607 -39.46 34.83 -25.44
CA HIS A 607 -38.74 34.76 -26.70
C HIS A 607 -37.55 35.73 -26.78
N ARG A 608 -37.58 36.87 -26.06
CA ARG A 608 -36.46 37.82 -26.06
C ARG A 608 -35.25 37.24 -25.32
N GLN A 609 -35.48 36.64 -24.15
CA GLN A 609 -34.41 35.93 -23.45
C GLN A 609 -33.96 34.68 -24.20
N ALA A 610 -34.88 33.96 -24.83
CA ALA A 610 -34.54 32.82 -25.68
C ALA A 610 -33.58 33.24 -26.82
N ALA A 611 -33.90 34.31 -27.55
CA ALA A 611 -33.04 34.81 -28.60
C ALA A 611 -31.70 35.34 -28.09
N HIS A 612 -31.66 35.90 -26.87
CA HIS A 612 -30.42 36.31 -26.22
C HIS A 612 -29.49 35.11 -25.95
N TRP A 613 -29.98 34.07 -25.29
CA TRP A 613 -29.19 32.88 -24.97
C TRP A 613 -28.81 32.06 -26.21
N CYS A 614 -29.74 31.92 -27.16
CA CYS A 614 -29.48 31.27 -28.45
C CYS A 614 -28.35 31.99 -29.21
N ARG A 615 -28.36 33.33 -29.21
CA ARG A 615 -27.29 34.13 -29.82
C ARG A 615 -25.93 33.91 -29.15
N ARG A 616 -25.89 33.85 -27.81
CA ARG A 616 -24.63 33.58 -27.09
C ARG A 616 -24.04 32.21 -27.43
N ALA A 617 -24.88 31.18 -27.59
CA ALA A 617 -24.44 29.86 -28.01
C ALA A 617 -23.99 29.85 -29.49
N ALA A 618 -24.73 30.55 -30.37
CA ALA A 618 -24.43 30.66 -31.79
C ALA A 618 -23.10 31.38 -32.06
N GLU A 619 -22.83 32.46 -31.31
CA GLU A 619 -21.58 33.23 -31.38
C GLU A 619 -20.37 32.47 -30.86
N GLN A 620 -20.56 31.45 -30.00
CA GLN A 620 -19.52 30.53 -29.56
C GLN A 620 -19.31 29.35 -30.54
N GLY A 621 -20.07 29.32 -31.63
CA GLY A 621 -19.87 28.36 -32.70
C GLY A 621 -20.71 27.09 -32.62
N PHE A 622 -21.81 27.09 -31.86
CA PHE A 622 -22.69 25.92 -31.77
C PHE A 622 -23.66 25.85 -32.96
N PRO A 623 -23.50 24.89 -33.90
CA PRO A 623 -24.30 24.90 -35.13
C PRO A 623 -25.82 24.76 -34.92
N PRO A 624 -26.32 23.95 -33.96
CA PRO A 624 -27.76 23.93 -33.65
C PRO A 624 -28.30 25.29 -33.17
N ALA A 625 -27.53 26.03 -32.37
CA ALA A 625 -27.94 27.39 -31.97
C ALA A 625 -27.90 28.39 -33.13
N GLN A 626 -26.94 28.24 -34.06
CA GLN A 626 -26.88 29.10 -35.24
C GLN A 626 -28.10 28.90 -36.14
N ASP A 627 -28.48 27.65 -36.40
CA ASP A 627 -29.69 27.34 -37.17
C ASP A 627 -30.95 27.85 -36.46
N HIS A 628 -31.07 27.60 -35.16
CA HIS A 628 -32.22 28.04 -34.38
C HIS A 628 -32.31 29.57 -34.25
N LEU A 629 -31.17 30.28 -34.18
CA LEU A 629 -31.15 31.74 -34.25
C LEU A 629 -31.59 32.24 -35.64
N GLY A 630 -31.23 31.51 -36.70
CA GLY A 630 -31.74 31.74 -38.05
C GLY A 630 -33.28 31.66 -38.10
N LEU A 631 -33.86 30.61 -37.51
CA LEU A 631 -35.32 30.46 -37.38
C LEU A 631 -35.95 31.62 -36.60
N MET A 632 -35.35 32.03 -35.47
CA MET A 632 -35.85 33.17 -34.69
C MET A 632 -35.91 34.47 -35.50
N TYR A 633 -34.91 34.76 -36.35
CA TYR A 633 -34.94 35.89 -37.28
C TYR A 633 -35.94 35.69 -38.43
N PHE A 634 -36.09 34.47 -38.93
CA PHE A 634 -37.01 34.14 -40.03
C PHE A 634 -38.47 34.37 -39.64
N GLU A 635 -38.82 33.98 -38.41
CA GLU A 635 -40.19 34.00 -37.87
C GLU A 635 -40.48 35.28 -37.06
N GLY A 636 -39.44 35.96 -36.56
CA GLY A 636 -39.57 37.15 -35.71
C GLY A 636 -39.82 36.83 -34.24
N HIS A 637 -39.39 35.67 -33.76
CA HIS A 637 -39.52 35.27 -32.35
C HIS A 637 -38.41 35.89 -31.51
N GLY A 638 -38.76 36.86 -30.67
CA GLY A 638 -37.80 37.49 -29.73
C GLY A 638 -36.85 38.50 -30.36
N VAL A 639 -36.72 38.48 -31.69
CA VAL A 639 -35.99 39.44 -32.52
C VAL A 639 -36.90 39.96 -33.64
N PRO A 640 -36.67 41.18 -34.16
CA PRO A 640 -37.39 41.65 -35.34
C PRO A 640 -37.16 40.72 -36.53
N ARG A 641 -38.24 40.38 -37.25
CA ARG A 641 -38.17 39.53 -38.43
C ARG A 641 -37.20 40.11 -39.46
N ASN A 642 -36.20 39.31 -39.88
CA ASN A 642 -35.17 39.72 -40.82
C ASN A 642 -34.67 38.51 -41.63
N GLN A 643 -35.11 38.43 -42.88
CA GLN A 643 -34.78 37.31 -43.77
C GLN A 643 -33.29 37.24 -44.13
N THR A 644 -32.63 38.38 -44.24
CA THR A 644 -31.20 38.46 -44.53
C THR A 644 -30.36 37.98 -43.35
N GLU A 645 -30.70 38.35 -42.12
CA GLU A 645 -30.03 37.83 -40.90
C GLU A 645 -30.31 36.34 -40.69
N ALA A 646 -31.53 35.88 -40.98
CA ALA A 646 -31.85 34.45 -40.94
C ALA A 646 -30.94 33.65 -41.87
N LEU A 647 -30.80 34.11 -43.12
CA LEU A 647 -29.93 33.48 -44.12
C LEU A 647 -28.45 33.48 -43.69
N VAL A 648 -27.97 34.56 -43.07
CA VAL A 648 -26.60 34.60 -42.51
C VAL A 648 -26.39 33.46 -41.52
N TRP A 649 -27.25 33.35 -40.49
CA TRP A 649 -27.05 32.36 -39.43
C TRP A 649 -27.27 30.91 -39.90
N PHE A 650 -28.23 30.66 -40.80
CA PHE A 650 -28.36 29.35 -41.45
C PHE A 650 -27.10 28.96 -42.23
N ARG A 651 -26.47 29.93 -42.91
CA ARG A 651 -25.21 29.68 -43.62
C ARG A 651 -24.04 29.43 -42.68
N VAL A 652 -23.94 30.15 -41.55
CA VAL A 652 -22.92 29.87 -40.54
C VAL A 652 -23.10 28.45 -39.99
N ALA A 653 -24.34 28.02 -39.71
CA ALA A 653 -24.65 26.66 -39.26
C ALA A 653 -24.26 25.58 -40.29
N ALA A 654 -24.57 25.82 -41.56
CA ALA A 654 -24.20 24.91 -42.65
C ALA A 654 -22.68 24.81 -42.83
N LEU A 655 -21.95 25.93 -42.73
CA LEU A 655 -20.48 25.95 -42.73
C LEU A 655 -19.90 25.21 -41.52
N GLY A 656 -20.60 25.26 -40.38
CA GLY A 656 -20.29 24.48 -39.18
C GLY A 656 -20.64 22.99 -39.25
N GLY A 657 -21.12 22.50 -40.41
CA GLY A 657 -21.37 21.08 -40.66
C GLY A 657 -22.78 20.59 -40.33
N LEU A 658 -23.72 21.47 -39.99
CA LEU A 658 -25.12 21.09 -39.78
C LEU A 658 -25.85 20.92 -41.12
N SER A 659 -25.98 19.68 -41.59
CA SER A 659 -26.60 19.36 -42.89
C SER A 659 -28.07 19.80 -42.98
N GLU A 660 -28.79 19.76 -41.87
CA GLU A 660 -30.19 20.19 -41.77
C GLU A 660 -30.36 21.67 -42.10
N ALA A 661 -29.36 22.51 -41.76
CA ALA A 661 -29.38 23.93 -42.06
C ALA A 661 -29.39 24.22 -43.57
N GLU A 662 -28.92 23.31 -44.43
CA GLU A 662 -28.95 23.52 -45.90
C GLU A 662 -30.37 23.62 -46.46
N ALA A 663 -31.34 22.95 -45.82
CA ALA A 663 -32.75 23.10 -46.19
C ALA A 663 -33.26 24.50 -45.84
N HIS A 664 -32.94 25.00 -44.64
CA HIS A 664 -33.28 26.35 -44.21
C HIS A 664 -32.57 27.41 -45.04
N VAL A 665 -31.30 27.22 -45.41
CA VAL A 665 -30.58 28.08 -46.36
C VAL A 665 -31.34 28.18 -47.69
N ARG A 666 -31.67 27.04 -48.31
CA ARG A 666 -32.39 27.02 -49.59
C ARG A 666 -33.74 27.73 -49.48
N HIS A 667 -34.46 27.54 -48.38
CA HIS A 667 -35.73 28.19 -48.17
C HIS A 667 -35.58 29.71 -47.98
N ALA A 668 -34.70 30.16 -47.10
CA ALA A 668 -34.46 31.58 -46.84
C ALA A 668 -33.93 32.33 -48.07
N GLN A 669 -33.09 31.69 -48.90
CA GLN A 669 -32.60 32.26 -50.16
C GLN A 669 -33.72 32.62 -51.14
N THR A 670 -34.86 31.91 -51.13
CA THR A 670 -36.01 32.26 -51.99
C THR A 670 -36.77 33.50 -51.53
N GLN A 671 -36.52 33.97 -50.30
CA GLN A 671 -37.23 35.10 -49.68
C GLN A 671 -36.39 36.38 -49.56
N VAL A 672 -35.17 36.39 -50.13
CA VAL A 672 -34.22 37.50 -50.05
C VAL A 672 -33.81 37.93 -51.47
N GLU A 673 -33.61 39.22 -51.71
CA GLU A 673 -33.12 39.70 -53.01
C GLU A 673 -31.70 39.18 -53.30
N PHE A 674 -31.37 39.01 -54.58
CA PHE A 674 -30.09 38.42 -55.02
C PHE A 674 -28.86 39.11 -54.40
N LEU A 675 -28.86 40.44 -54.33
CA LEU A 675 -27.72 41.21 -53.81
C LEU A 675 -27.56 41.03 -52.28
N ASP A 676 -28.68 40.97 -51.56
CA ASP A 676 -28.69 40.73 -50.11
C ASP A 676 -28.30 39.30 -49.76
N ALA A 677 -28.69 38.31 -50.59
CA ALA A 677 -28.27 36.93 -50.44
C ALA A 677 -26.75 36.78 -50.62
N LEU A 678 -26.16 37.46 -51.61
CA LEU A 678 -24.70 37.45 -51.84
C LEU A 678 -23.94 38.11 -50.67
N ASN A 679 -24.47 39.21 -50.14
CA ASN A 679 -23.92 39.88 -48.95
C ASN A 679 -24.04 39.00 -47.70
N ALA A 680 -25.15 38.29 -47.54
CA ALA A 680 -25.37 37.35 -46.44
C ALA A 680 -24.36 36.19 -46.47
N GLU A 681 -24.08 35.61 -47.65
CA GLU A 681 -23.07 34.55 -47.77
C GLU A 681 -21.67 35.04 -47.37
N LYS A 682 -21.27 36.22 -47.84
CA LYS A 682 -19.97 36.80 -47.46
C LYS A 682 -19.88 37.01 -45.95
N ARG A 683 -20.92 37.60 -45.34
CA ARG A 683 -20.95 37.86 -43.89
C ARG A 683 -20.99 36.58 -43.07
N ALA A 684 -21.69 35.54 -43.54
CA ALA A 684 -21.69 34.24 -42.89
C ALA A 684 -20.28 33.61 -42.88
N ALA A 685 -19.55 33.69 -43.99
CA ALA A 685 -18.16 33.23 -44.05
C ALA A 685 -17.24 34.01 -43.09
N GLU A 686 -17.42 35.33 -42.99
CA GLU A 686 -16.66 36.18 -42.05
C GLU A 686 -16.97 35.84 -40.59
N ILE A 687 -18.24 35.65 -40.23
CA ILE A 687 -18.66 35.25 -38.88
C ILE A 687 -18.10 33.86 -38.55
N PHE A 688 -18.23 32.90 -39.46
CA PHE A 688 -17.72 31.55 -39.28
C PHE A 688 -16.19 31.54 -39.09
N ALA A 689 -15.45 32.29 -39.92
CA ALA A 689 -14.01 32.42 -39.78
C ALA A 689 -13.61 33.05 -38.43
N ARG A 690 -14.36 34.05 -37.96
CA ARG A 690 -14.13 34.67 -36.65
C ARG A 690 -14.36 33.69 -35.51
N ILE A 691 -15.41 32.88 -35.59
CA ILE A 691 -15.72 31.83 -34.60
C ILE A 691 -14.60 30.79 -34.57
N GLN A 692 -14.15 30.32 -35.73
CA GLN A 692 -13.03 29.37 -35.85
C GLN A 692 -11.71 29.92 -35.31
N ALA A 693 -11.51 31.25 -35.35
CA ALA A 693 -10.32 31.88 -34.78
C ALA A 693 -10.38 32.06 -33.25
N GLN A 694 -11.56 31.91 -32.64
CA GLN A 694 -11.76 32.04 -31.19
C GLN A 694 -11.75 30.68 -30.46
N GLN A 695 -11.92 29.60 -31.20
CA GLN A 695 -11.79 28.21 -30.75
C GLN A 695 -10.35 27.75 -30.88
#